data_AF-A0A6J2IC09-F1
#
_entry.id   AF-A0A6J2IC09-F1
#
_cell.length_a   1.000
_cell.length_b   1.000
_cell.length_c   1.000
_cell.angle_alpha   90.00
_cell.angle_beta   90.00
_cell.angle_gamma   90.00
#
_symmetry.space_group_name_H-M   'P 1'
#
loop_
_entity.id
_entity.type
_entity.pdbx_description
1 polymer ?
#
loop_
_entity_poly.entity_id
_entity_poly.type
_entity_poly.pdbx_seq_one_letter_code
_entity_poly.pdbx_strand_id
1 'polypeptide(L)'
;MLQIQLQEVREQSLNLFQKRDEIDELEGFQQQEIAKVKHMLLKKEESLGRAEQELEACAQELTYTKAELQEARSEASSLRKDLQELQQQFLELEAQRDELMTAETNAENKITALELREQELQTVIQQLSVDLQNARVAGSGCEKRLEVLQAEHESLKVEYEQHKQKMTFEFAERNKFTEQLQEKVSSLEKKLERNLSGDEHVQELLKEKAALEQRLDETRQQVVTDRTHHSKALNRLETQNKELEQKLQIATEALKKSKEAAAEQDLKIQKLQTDLKHERSQLQQQISSEKHQYDQKVTGLESQIAALEKAWELDKTATQHRISQLEKENGSLSRSREEYESSLKQQESELDSLKNELSSRETVSVEIAKALEETRKQREELQQEVSHLNALIKEKDQLIDEKCDLLLKQKEELNQLSQEHEAALLQVNQLQSDIETSQNQAVEKEETARKEIEELKLQVQECLLAREHEKDVLELEESARALNNEHFPSPENCVVEQNGEVAAADVIQLQKDNRELEQQVAEKNKMIKQLQQRMTELKKTLQKELKIRPDSEVPELREKANSEVPNASVTVTNNSDLNDSREINFEYLKHVVLKFMSCRESEAFHLIKAVSVLLNFSQEEENMLKETLEYKMSWFGSKPSPKGSIRPSISSPRTLWP
;
A
#
# COMPACT_ATOMS: atom_id res chain seq x y z
N MET A 1 67.11 90.82 17.28
CA MET A 1 65.76 90.63 17.86
C MET A 1 64.82 90.08 16.79
N LEU A 2 64.24 90.90 15.91
CA LEU A 2 63.30 90.48 14.84
C LEU A 2 63.71 89.21 14.07
N GLN A 3 64.97 89.11 13.62
CA GLN A 3 65.44 87.93 12.86
C GLN A 3 65.47 86.63 13.70
N ILE A 4 65.71 86.72 15.01
CA ILE A 4 65.66 85.57 15.93
C ILE A 4 64.20 85.16 16.11
N GLN A 5 63.29 86.10 16.36
CA GLN A 5 61.86 85.84 16.48
C GLN A 5 61.27 85.26 15.19
N LEU A 6 61.72 85.70 14.01
CA LEU A 6 61.31 85.14 12.72
C LEU A 6 61.78 83.68 12.56
N GLN A 7 62.97 83.34 13.05
CA GLN A 7 63.51 81.98 13.02
C GLN A 7 62.78 81.08 14.03
N GLU A 8 62.56 81.57 15.24
CA GLU A 8 61.82 80.92 16.32
C GLU A 8 60.35 80.63 15.92
N VAL A 9 59.68 81.57 15.26
CA VAL A 9 58.32 81.36 14.69
C VAL A 9 58.33 80.34 13.54
N ARG A 10 59.37 80.31 12.69
CA ARG A 10 59.51 79.29 11.64
C ARG A 10 59.73 77.89 12.23
N GLU A 11 60.55 77.79 13.27
CA GLU A 11 60.85 76.54 13.97
C GLU A 11 59.62 76.02 14.75
N GLN A 12 58.86 76.91 15.39
CA GLN A 12 57.55 76.58 15.95
C GLN A 12 56.55 76.12 14.88
N SER A 13 56.50 76.80 13.72
CA SER A 13 55.63 76.41 12.61
C SER A 13 56.01 75.04 12.01
N LEU A 14 57.31 74.72 11.96
CA LEU A 14 57.79 73.41 11.53
C LEU A 14 57.42 72.33 12.54
N ASN A 15 57.58 72.61 13.84
CA ASN A 15 57.21 71.67 14.91
C ASN A 15 55.69 71.43 14.99
N LEU A 16 54.87 72.45 14.68
CA LEU A 16 53.42 72.31 14.56
C LEU A 16 53.00 71.51 13.31
N PHE A 17 53.76 71.62 12.21
CA PHE A 17 53.54 70.79 11.02
C PHE A 17 53.92 69.33 11.29
N GLN A 18 55.09 69.07 11.87
CA GLN A 18 55.51 67.72 12.27
C GLN A 18 54.51 67.06 13.23
N LYS A 19 53.98 67.80 14.22
CA LYS A 19 52.91 67.31 15.10
C LYS A 19 51.58 67.09 14.39
N ARG A 20 51.33 67.78 13.27
CA ARG A 20 50.17 67.51 12.41
C ARG A 20 50.35 66.17 11.69
N ASP A 21 51.52 65.98 11.06
CA ASP A 21 51.87 64.72 10.39
C ASP A 21 51.83 63.53 11.38
N GLU A 22 52.39 63.68 12.59
CA GLU A 22 52.33 62.67 13.66
C GLU A 22 50.89 62.34 14.10
N ILE A 23 50.00 63.34 14.17
CA ILE A 23 48.58 63.13 14.51
C ILE A 23 47.84 62.44 13.37
N ASP A 24 48.03 62.90 12.13
CA ASP A 24 47.38 62.35 10.95
C ASP A 24 47.85 60.89 10.69
N GLU A 25 49.11 60.55 10.98
CA GLU A 25 49.62 59.16 11.02
C GLU A 25 48.94 58.33 12.12
N LEU A 26 48.86 58.86 13.36
CA LEU A 26 48.22 58.16 14.48
C LEU A 26 46.72 57.92 14.25
N GLU A 27 46.01 58.88 13.67
CA GLU A 27 44.61 58.70 13.24
C GLU A 27 44.51 57.62 12.15
N GLY A 28 45.46 57.59 11.20
CA GLY A 28 45.56 56.52 10.19
C GLY A 28 45.76 55.13 10.81
N PHE A 29 46.67 54.98 11.77
CA PHE A 29 46.85 53.73 12.51
C PHE A 29 45.61 53.34 13.32
N GLN A 30 44.98 54.30 14.01
CA GLN A 30 43.75 54.06 14.78
C GLN A 30 42.59 53.60 13.87
N GLN A 31 42.42 54.23 12.70
CA GLN A 31 41.43 53.81 11.70
C GLN A 31 41.74 52.41 11.15
N GLN A 32 43.02 52.08 10.92
CA GLN A 32 43.44 50.74 10.48
C GLN A 32 43.14 49.67 11.53
N GLU A 33 43.43 49.90 12.82
CA GLU A 33 43.08 48.98 13.90
C GLU A 33 41.56 48.84 14.09
N ILE A 34 40.81 49.93 14.04
CA ILE A 34 39.34 49.89 14.08
C ILE A 34 38.78 49.06 12.90
N ALA A 35 39.37 49.16 11.70
CA ALA A 35 38.98 48.34 10.56
C ALA A 35 39.31 46.85 10.75
N LYS A 36 40.49 46.52 11.28
CA LYS A 36 40.88 45.13 11.65
C LYS A 36 39.91 44.54 12.68
N VAL A 37 39.63 45.27 13.75
CA VAL A 37 38.70 44.84 14.81
C VAL A 37 37.29 44.64 14.26
N LYS A 38 36.75 45.58 13.46
CA LYS A 38 35.44 45.43 12.79
C LYS A 38 35.40 44.19 11.89
N HIS A 39 36.43 43.94 11.08
CA HIS A 39 36.48 42.74 10.24
C HIS A 39 36.55 41.44 11.05
N MET A 40 37.34 41.41 12.14
CA MET A 40 37.38 40.27 13.06
C MET A 40 36.03 40.02 13.75
N LEU A 41 35.32 41.08 14.13
CA LEU A 41 34.03 41.01 14.81
C LEU A 41 32.93 40.50 13.84
N LEU A 42 32.81 41.10 12.65
CA LEU A 42 31.92 40.60 11.58
C LEU A 42 32.18 39.12 11.24
N LYS A 43 33.45 38.75 11.08
CA LYS A 43 33.83 37.35 10.80
C LYS A 43 33.50 36.40 11.96
N LYS A 44 33.43 36.92 13.20
CA LYS A 44 32.98 36.17 14.38
C LYS A 44 31.45 36.06 14.42
N GLU A 45 30.71 37.12 14.13
CA GLU A 45 29.25 37.11 13.99
C GLU A 45 28.81 36.13 12.90
N GLU A 46 29.43 36.15 11.72
CA GLU A 46 29.17 35.16 10.68
C GLU A 46 29.48 33.71 11.13
N SER A 47 30.54 33.52 11.94
CA SER A 47 30.89 32.18 12.44
C SER A 47 29.92 31.70 13.53
N LEU A 48 29.36 32.62 14.30
CA LEU A 48 28.35 32.34 15.32
C LEU A 48 27.02 31.99 14.65
N GLY A 49 26.54 32.82 13.72
CA GLY A 49 25.28 32.56 13.00
C GLY A 49 25.30 31.26 12.20
N ARG A 50 26.45 30.85 11.65
CA ARG A 50 26.61 29.50 11.05
C ARG A 50 26.49 28.39 12.09
N ALA A 51 27.18 28.51 13.23
CA ALA A 51 27.10 27.53 14.31
C ALA A 51 25.70 27.46 14.95
N GLU A 52 24.97 28.57 15.02
CA GLU A 52 23.58 28.62 15.49
C GLU A 52 22.64 27.91 14.50
N GLN A 53 22.81 28.13 13.20
CA GLN A 53 22.06 27.41 12.15
C GLN A 53 22.36 25.90 12.14
N GLU A 54 23.63 25.51 12.28
CA GLU A 54 24.04 24.10 12.41
C GLU A 54 23.44 23.44 13.66
N LEU A 55 23.41 24.16 14.78
CA LEU A 55 22.85 23.66 16.05
C LEU A 55 21.31 23.57 16.02
N GLU A 56 20.63 24.50 15.36
CA GLU A 56 19.18 24.45 15.18
C GLU A 56 18.76 23.34 14.20
N ALA A 57 19.50 23.13 13.10
CA ALA A 57 19.30 21.98 12.21
C ALA A 57 19.50 20.65 12.97
N CYS A 58 20.59 20.52 13.74
CA CYS A 58 20.85 19.36 14.58
C CYS A 58 19.75 19.15 15.65
N ALA A 59 19.16 20.23 16.19
CA ALA A 59 18.05 20.14 17.13
C ALA A 59 16.77 19.62 16.44
N GLN A 60 16.50 20.04 15.21
CA GLN A 60 15.36 19.56 14.41
C GLN A 60 15.52 18.07 14.07
N GLU A 61 16.69 17.63 13.59
CA GLU A 61 17.03 16.22 13.37
C GLU A 61 16.88 15.38 14.66
N LEU A 62 17.32 15.91 15.80
CA LEU A 62 17.17 15.28 17.11
C LEU A 62 15.70 15.18 17.56
N THR A 63 14.81 16.08 17.14
CA THR A 63 13.36 15.95 17.40
C THR A 63 12.69 14.95 16.46
N TYR A 64 13.10 14.93 15.18
CA TYR A 64 12.58 14.00 14.18
C TYR A 64 12.93 12.54 14.53
N THR A 65 14.21 12.25 14.76
CA THR A 65 14.69 10.91 15.14
C THR A 65 14.10 10.41 16.48
N LYS A 66 13.74 11.32 17.41
CA LYS A 66 13.00 10.96 18.63
C LYS A 66 11.54 10.58 18.36
N ALA A 67 10.90 11.19 17.35
CA ALA A 67 9.55 10.81 16.94
C ALA A 67 9.56 9.41 16.29
N GLU A 68 10.45 9.17 15.32
CA GLU A 68 10.65 7.85 14.69
C GLU A 68 10.95 6.75 15.72
N LEU A 69 11.86 7.02 16.67
CA LEU A 69 12.19 6.08 17.75
C LEU A 69 10.96 5.74 18.62
N GLN A 70 10.10 6.72 18.89
CA GLN A 70 8.90 6.55 19.70
C GLN A 70 7.79 5.80 18.92
N GLU A 71 7.69 6.03 17.60
CA GLU A 71 6.80 5.30 16.69
C GLU A 71 7.22 3.83 16.58
N ALA A 72 8.47 3.55 16.20
CA ALA A 72 9.03 2.19 16.14
C ALA A 72 8.96 1.46 17.50
N ARG A 73 9.08 2.18 18.62
CA ARG A 73 8.87 1.63 19.97
C ARG A 73 7.41 1.28 20.24
N SER A 74 6.46 2.00 19.64
CA SER A 74 5.04 1.67 19.73
C SER A 74 4.69 0.43 18.89
N GLU A 75 5.24 0.30 17.69
CA GLU A 75 5.12 -0.89 16.83
C GLU A 75 5.75 -2.13 17.46
N ALA A 76 6.95 -2.01 18.03
CA ALA A 76 7.57 -3.09 18.79
C ALA A 76 6.78 -3.49 20.06
N SER A 77 5.89 -2.60 20.54
CA SER A 77 4.99 -2.85 21.67
C SER A 77 3.68 -3.52 21.23
N SER A 78 3.15 -3.23 20.04
CA SER A 78 2.03 -4.00 19.46
C SER A 78 2.51 -5.40 19.04
N LEU A 79 3.57 -5.50 18.23
CA LEU A 79 4.12 -6.79 17.78
C LEU A 79 4.47 -7.74 18.93
N ARG A 80 4.88 -7.21 20.10
CA ARG A 80 5.07 -8.01 21.31
C ARG A 80 3.78 -8.56 21.90
N LYS A 81 2.66 -7.83 21.85
CA LYS A 81 1.34 -8.33 22.26
C LYS A 81 0.84 -9.37 21.28
N ASP A 82 0.91 -9.07 19.98
CA ASP A 82 0.49 -9.97 18.91
C ASP A 82 1.22 -11.33 19.02
N LEU A 83 2.53 -11.30 19.30
CA LEU A 83 3.32 -12.51 19.60
C LEU A 83 2.92 -13.22 20.90
N GLN A 84 2.54 -12.49 21.94
CA GLN A 84 2.11 -13.07 23.23
C GLN A 84 0.72 -13.71 23.11
N GLU A 85 -0.20 -13.08 22.39
CA GLU A 85 -1.54 -13.59 22.08
C GLU A 85 -1.44 -14.83 21.19
N LEU A 86 -0.58 -14.81 20.16
CA LEU A 86 -0.31 -15.98 19.32
C LEU A 86 0.34 -17.13 20.10
N GLN A 87 1.27 -16.83 21.03
CA GLN A 87 1.83 -17.84 21.94
C GLN A 87 0.77 -18.47 22.86
N GLN A 88 -0.18 -17.68 23.36
CA GLN A 88 -1.30 -18.18 24.16
C GLN A 88 -2.22 -19.08 23.32
N GLN A 89 -2.54 -18.69 22.09
CA GLN A 89 -3.31 -19.51 21.15
C GLN A 89 -2.61 -20.84 20.83
N PHE A 90 -1.28 -20.85 20.64
CA PHE A 90 -0.53 -22.09 20.42
C PHE A 90 -0.59 -23.03 21.64
N LEU A 91 -0.49 -22.51 22.86
CA LEU A 91 -0.60 -23.32 24.08
C LEU A 91 -2.02 -23.90 24.26
N GLU A 92 -3.05 -23.13 23.90
CA GLU A 92 -4.45 -23.59 23.98
C GLU A 92 -4.77 -24.64 22.90
N LEU A 93 -4.25 -24.49 21.68
CA LEU A 93 -4.33 -25.51 20.63
C LEU A 93 -3.53 -26.77 20.96
N GLU A 94 -2.38 -26.65 21.64
CA GLU A 94 -1.61 -27.79 22.15
C GLU A 94 -2.36 -28.56 23.25
N ALA A 95 -3.01 -27.85 24.18
CA ALA A 95 -3.88 -28.47 25.18
C ALA A 95 -5.08 -29.18 24.54
N GLN A 96 -5.75 -28.56 23.56
CA GLN A 96 -6.86 -29.17 22.81
C GLN A 96 -6.42 -30.41 22.02
N ARG A 97 -5.24 -30.39 21.41
CA ARG A 97 -4.63 -31.56 20.77
C ARG A 97 -4.47 -32.70 21.77
N ASP A 98 -3.88 -32.42 22.93
CA ASP A 98 -3.57 -33.47 23.91
C ASP A 98 -4.84 -34.04 24.56
N GLU A 99 -5.86 -33.21 24.81
CA GLU A 99 -7.19 -33.69 25.19
C GLU A 99 -7.78 -34.62 24.13
N LEU A 100 -7.73 -34.24 22.84
CA LEU A 100 -8.19 -35.09 21.73
C LEU A 100 -7.41 -36.42 21.63
N MET A 101 -6.08 -36.40 21.80
CA MET A 101 -5.27 -37.64 21.83
C MET A 101 -5.67 -38.56 22.99
N THR A 102 -6.01 -38.00 24.17
CA THR A 102 -6.55 -38.81 25.27
C THR A 102 -7.96 -39.31 25.00
N ALA A 103 -8.79 -38.57 24.28
CA ALA A 103 -10.13 -39.04 23.87
C ALA A 103 -10.06 -40.16 22.83
N GLU A 104 -9.17 -40.04 21.84
CA GLU A 104 -8.90 -41.04 20.80
C GLU A 104 -8.40 -42.36 21.41
N THR A 105 -7.34 -42.32 22.20
CA THR A 105 -6.80 -43.52 22.87
C THR A 105 -7.81 -44.16 23.83
N ASN A 106 -8.67 -43.39 24.51
CA ASN A 106 -9.78 -43.95 25.30
C ASN A 106 -10.86 -44.60 24.41
N ALA A 107 -11.11 -44.09 23.21
CA ALA A 107 -12.02 -44.70 22.24
C ALA A 107 -11.44 -46.01 21.67
N GLU A 108 -10.15 -46.05 21.31
CA GLU A 108 -9.45 -47.26 20.86
C GLU A 108 -9.46 -48.37 21.93
N ASN A 109 -9.16 -48.02 23.18
CA ASN A 109 -9.25 -48.95 24.33
C ASN A 109 -10.68 -49.49 24.53
N LYS A 110 -11.71 -48.69 24.20
CA LYS A 110 -13.11 -49.11 24.27
C LYS A 110 -13.52 -49.98 23.06
N ILE A 111 -13.01 -49.70 21.86
CA ILE A 111 -13.24 -50.50 20.66
C ILE A 111 -12.63 -51.89 20.84
N THR A 112 -11.36 -51.97 21.20
CA THR A 112 -10.66 -53.25 21.44
C THR A 112 -11.30 -54.08 22.56
N ALA A 113 -11.82 -53.45 23.62
CA ALA A 113 -12.60 -54.14 24.65
C ALA A 113 -13.96 -54.68 24.14
N LEU A 114 -14.61 -53.99 23.19
CA LEU A 114 -15.84 -54.45 22.54
C LEU A 114 -15.56 -55.58 21.54
N GLU A 115 -14.47 -55.49 20.76
CA GLU A 115 -14.03 -56.54 19.84
C GLU A 115 -13.70 -57.85 20.59
N LEU A 116 -13.00 -57.75 21.71
CA LEU A 116 -12.74 -58.90 22.59
C LEU A 116 -14.06 -59.51 23.09
N ARG A 117 -15.03 -58.68 23.50
CA ARG A 117 -16.33 -59.14 23.97
C ARG A 117 -17.19 -59.74 22.86
N GLU A 118 -17.05 -59.28 21.62
CA GLU A 118 -17.66 -59.91 20.44
C GLU A 118 -17.09 -61.31 20.20
N GLN A 119 -15.76 -61.48 20.28
CA GLN A 119 -15.10 -62.79 20.15
C GLN A 119 -15.53 -63.77 21.26
N GLU A 120 -15.65 -63.30 22.51
CA GLU A 120 -16.21 -64.10 23.61
C GLU A 120 -17.65 -64.55 23.32
N LEU A 121 -18.52 -63.62 22.91
CA LEU A 121 -19.92 -63.92 22.60
C LEU A 121 -20.05 -64.86 21.40
N GLN A 122 -19.21 -64.69 20.36
CA GLN A 122 -19.18 -65.58 19.20
C GLN A 122 -18.71 -66.99 19.58
N THR A 123 -17.76 -67.11 20.51
CA THR A 123 -17.33 -68.40 21.08
C THR A 123 -18.47 -69.07 21.86
N VAL A 124 -19.20 -68.32 22.69
CA VAL A 124 -20.38 -68.82 23.40
C VAL A 124 -21.50 -69.26 22.44
N ILE A 125 -21.74 -68.52 21.36
CA ILE A 125 -22.72 -68.87 20.32
C ILE A 125 -22.32 -70.16 19.60
N GLN A 126 -21.03 -70.35 19.29
CA GLN A 126 -20.52 -71.60 18.70
C GLN A 126 -20.72 -72.79 19.66
N GLN A 127 -20.36 -72.64 20.94
CA GLN A 127 -20.54 -73.68 21.95
C GLN A 127 -22.02 -74.05 22.12
N LEU A 128 -22.91 -73.07 22.27
CA LEU A 128 -24.36 -73.31 22.36
C LEU A 128 -24.93 -73.98 21.10
N SER A 129 -24.39 -73.67 19.92
CA SER A 129 -24.79 -74.32 18.67
C SER A 129 -24.39 -75.80 18.63
N VAL A 130 -23.20 -76.14 19.15
CA VAL A 130 -22.74 -77.53 19.32
C VAL A 130 -23.60 -78.26 20.35
N ASP A 131 -23.88 -77.63 21.50
CA ASP A 131 -24.69 -78.25 22.56
C ASP A 131 -26.15 -78.47 22.15
N LEU A 132 -26.76 -77.54 21.41
CA LEU A 132 -28.08 -77.72 20.83
C LEU A 132 -28.12 -78.86 19.80
N GLN A 133 -27.09 -78.99 18.96
CA GLN A 133 -26.99 -80.10 18.00
C GLN A 133 -26.78 -81.45 18.72
N ASN A 134 -25.96 -81.49 19.78
CA ASN A 134 -25.79 -82.68 20.63
C ASN A 134 -27.11 -83.07 21.32
N ALA A 135 -27.83 -82.09 21.89
CA ALA A 135 -29.13 -82.31 22.50
C ALA A 135 -30.18 -82.81 21.49
N ARG A 136 -30.17 -82.30 20.26
CA ARG A 136 -31.02 -82.77 19.17
C ARG A 136 -30.74 -84.23 18.78
N VAL A 137 -29.46 -84.60 18.67
CA VAL A 137 -29.05 -86.00 18.41
C VAL A 137 -29.50 -86.91 19.57
N ALA A 138 -29.26 -86.50 20.82
CA ALA A 138 -29.71 -87.25 21.99
C ALA A 138 -31.24 -87.40 22.04
N GLY A 139 -31.99 -86.35 21.71
CA GLY A 139 -33.45 -86.35 21.58
C GLY A 139 -33.94 -87.38 20.56
N SER A 140 -33.37 -87.39 19.34
CA SER A 140 -33.71 -88.41 18.32
C SER A 140 -33.35 -89.84 18.74
N GLY A 141 -32.38 -90.00 19.64
CA GLY A 141 -32.05 -91.29 20.26
C GLY A 141 -33.05 -91.71 21.35
N CYS A 142 -33.65 -90.76 22.07
CA CYS A 142 -34.75 -91.03 23.00
C CYS A 142 -36.04 -91.35 22.25
N GLU A 143 -36.35 -90.61 21.19
CA GLU A 143 -37.50 -90.81 20.31
C GLU A 143 -37.53 -92.23 19.74
N LYS A 144 -36.44 -92.68 19.11
CA LYS A 144 -36.31 -94.06 18.59
C LYS A 144 -36.41 -95.14 19.68
N ARG A 145 -35.92 -94.89 20.90
CA ARG A 145 -36.11 -95.81 22.03
C ARG A 145 -37.57 -95.88 22.46
N LEU A 146 -38.29 -94.76 22.41
CA LEU A 146 -39.71 -94.69 22.73
C LEU A 146 -40.57 -95.37 21.66
N GLU A 147 -40.25 -95.23 20.38
CA GLU A 147 -40.86 -95.99 19.28
C GLU A 147 -40.71 -97.51 19.47
N VAL A 148 -39.49 -97.98 19.80
CA VAL A 148 -39.22 -99.40 20.07
C VAL A 148 -40.02 -99.90 21.29
N LEU A 149 -40.00 -99.17 22.41
CA LEU A 149 -40.75 -99.54 23.61
C LEU A 149 -42.28 -99.52 23.38
N GLN A 150 -42.79 -98.65 22.51
CA GLN A 150 -44.18 -98.66 22.09
C GLN A 150 -44.51 -99.92 21.28
N ALA A 151 -43.68 -100.30 20.31
CA ALA A 151 -43.86 -101.52 19.52
C ALA A 151 -43.77 -102.80 20.38
N GLU A 152 -42.82 -102.86 21.33
CA GLU A 152 -42.72 -103.95 22.31
C GLU A 152 -43.97 -104.05 23.19
N HIS A 153 -44.47 -102.91 23.69
CA HIS A 153 -45.70 -102.85 24.48
C HIS A 153 -46.94 -103.28 23.66
N GLU A 154 -47.04 -102.89 22.39
CA GLU A 154 -48.13 -103.36 21.51
C GLU A 154 -48.05 -104.86 21.24
N SER A 155 -46.85 -105.41 21.01
CA SER A 155 -46.65 -106.86 20.87
C SER A 155 -47.07 -107.61 22.13
N LEU A 156 -46.58 -107.19 23.31
CA LEU A 156 -46.95 -107.79 24.60
C LEU A 156 -48.46 -107.68 24.90
N LYS A 157 -49.11 -106.60 24.48
CA LYS A 157 -50.56 -106.42 24.60
C LYS A 157 -51.34 -107.39 23.71
N VAL A 158 -50.85 -107.67 22.50
CA VAL A 158 -51.43 -108.68 21.61
C VAL A 158 -51.22 -110.09 22.18
N GLU A 159 -50.03 -110.43 22.66
CA GLU A 159 -49.74 -111.71 23.33
C GLU A 159 -50.61 -111.91 24.58
N TYR A 160 -50.79 -110.87 25.39
CA TYR A 160 -51.65 -110.91 26.57
C TYR A 160 -53.11 -111.21 26.22
N GLU A 161 -53.69 -110.54 25.21
CA GLU A 161 -55.06 -110.81 24.79
C GLU A 161 -55.22 -112.20 24.15
N GLN A 162 -54.22 -112.69 23.41
CA GLN A 162 -54.20 -114.08 22.93
C GLN A 162 -54.17 -115.10 24.09
N HIS A 163 -53.30 -114.89 25.08
CA HIS A 163 -53.19 -115.76 26.25
C HIS A 163 -54.46 -115.75 27.10
N LYS A 164 -55.09 -114.58 27.25
CA LYS A 164 -56.38 -114.38 27.92
C LYS A 164 -57.52 -115.12 27.19
N GLN A 165 -57.61 -115.03 25.88
CA GLN A 165 -58.58 -115.80 25.07
C GLN A 165 -58.37 -117.31 25.25
N LYS A 166 -57.11 -117.78 25.19
CA LYS A 166 -56.77 -119.18 25.44
C LYS A 166 -57.19 -119.64 26.84
N MET A 167 -56.91 -118.85 27.87
CA MET A 167 -57.30 -119.15 29.26
C MET A 167 -58.83 -119.23 29.42
N THR A 168 -59.60 -118.35 28.77
CA THR A 168 -61.08 -118.43 28.81
C THR A 168 -61.62 -119.68 28.11
N PHE A 169 -60.96 -120.17 27.06
CA PHE A 169 -61.30 -121.43 26.42
C PHE A 169 -61.01 -122.64 27.34
N GLU A 170 -59.80 -122.72 27.89
CA GLU A 170 -59.42 -123.80 28.84
C GLU A 170 -60.32 -123.82 30.09
N PHE A 171 -60.79 -122.66 30.57
CA PHE A 171 -61.72 -122.55 31.67
C PHE A 171 -63.13 -123.09 31.32
N ALA A 172 -63.62 -122.79 30.11
CA ALA A 172 -64.91 -123.32 29.64
C ALA A 172 -64.92 -124.85 29.54
N GLU A 173 -63.83 -125.47 29.07
CA GLU A 173 -63.70 -126.93 29.05
C GLU A 173 -63.70 -127.55 30.46
N ARG A 174 -63.00 -126.94 31.41
CA ARG A 174 -62.96 -127.41 32.82
C ARG A 174 -64.32 -127.29 33.52
N ASN A 175 -65.10 -126.25 33.23
CA ASN A 175 -66.45 -126.11 33.79
C ASN A 175 -67.37 -127.22 33.26
N LYS A 176 -67.35 -127.47 31.94
CA LYS A 176 -68.14 -128.55 31.31
C LYS A 176 -67.80 -129.94 31.86
N PHE A 177 -66.54 -130.19 32.22
CA PHE A 177 -66.15 -131.43 32.91
C PHE A 177 -66.65 -131.49 34.37
N THR A 178 -66.76 -130.34 35.04
CA THR A 178 -67.24 -130.24 36.43
C THR A 178 -68.74 -130.52 36.51
N GLU A 179 -69.54 -130.01 35.57
CA GLU A 179 -70.97 -130.31 35.42
C GLU A 179 -71.24 -131.82 35.32
N GLN A 180 -70.45 -132.53 34.50
CA GLN A 180 -70.54 -133.99 34.30
C GLN A 180 -70.19 -134.82 35.56
N LEU A 181 -69.39 -134.26 36.47
CA LEU A 181 -69.13 -134.89 37.77
C LEU A 181 -70.29 -134.61 38.74
N GLN A 182 -70.88 -133.43 38.69
CA GLN A 182 -71.97 -133.03 39.58
C GLN A 182 -73.27 -133.81 39.31
N GLU A 183 -73.61 -134.09 38.05
CA GLU A 183 -74.73 -134.99 37.70
C GLU A 183 -74.57 -136.40 38.30
N LYS A 184 -73.34 -136.93 38.34
CA LYS A 184 -73.05 -138.24 38.94
C LYS A 184 -73.25 -138.26 40.45
N VAL A 185 -72.92 -137.16 41.14
CA VAL A 185 -73.14 -137.03 42.59
C VAL A 185 -74.64 -137.09 42.89
N SER A 186 -75.46 -136.30 42.19
CA SER A 186 -76.93 -136.31 42.37
C SER A 186 -77.61 -137.59 41.90
N SER A 187 -76.96 -138.40 41.07
CA SER A 187 -77.40 -139.78 40.76
C SER A 187 -77.12 -140.78 41.90
N LEU A 188 -76.20 -140.49 42.81
CA LEU A 188 -75.88 -141.33 43.97
C LEU A 188 -76.69 -140.92 45.20
N GLU A 189 -76.87 -139.62 45.44
CA GLU A 189 -77.69 -139.07 46.52
C GLU A 189 -79.13 -139.61 46.50
N LYS A 190 -79.73 -139.69 45.29
CA LYS A 190 -81.08 -140.26 45.06
C LYS A 190 -81.27 -141.75 45.39
N LYS A 191 -80.23 -142.46 45.87
CA LYS A 191 -80.34 -143.87 46.30
C LYS A 191 -80.39 -144.07 47.81
N LEU A 192 -80.29 -143.01 48.62
CA LEU A 192 -80.16 -143.12 50.08
C LEU A 192 -81.49 -142.99 50.86
N GLU A 193 -82.60 -142.65 50.19
CA GLU A 193 -83.89 -142.34 50.85
C GLU A 193 -84.85 -143.55 50.92
N ARG A 194 -84.85 -144.29 52.05
CA ARG A 194 -86.06 -144.95 52.66
C ARG A 194 -85.80 -145.74 53.97
N ASN A 195 -85.95 -145.02 55.09
CA ASN A 195 -86.66 -145.34 56.35
C ASN A 195 -87.02 -146.81 56.73
N LEU A 196 -86.86 -147.20 58.01
CA LEU A 196 -87.96 -147.32 59.02
C LEU A 196 -87.66 -148.22 60.25
N SER A 197 -87.85 -147.64 61.46
CA SER A 197 -88.42 -148.26 62.68
C SER A 197 -87.65 -149.41 63.36
N GLY A 198 -87.87 -149.76 64.64
CA GLY A 198 -88.81 -149.21 65.65
C GLY A 198 -88.46 -149.66 67.07
N ASP A 199 -87.74 -150.80 67.20
CA ASP A 199 -86.69 -151.00 68.24
C ASP A 199 -85.60 -149.90 68.15
N GLU A 200 -85.57 -149.21 67.01
CA GLU A 200 -85.02 -147.88 66.88
C GLU A 200 -85.44 -146.92 68.00
N HIS A 201 -86.59 -146.98 68.68
CA HIS A 201 -86.85 -146.03 69.79
C HIS A 201 -86.01 -146.22 71.09
N VAL A 202 -85.03 -147.14 71.13
CA VAL A 202 -83.89 -147.10 72.08
C VAL A 202 -82.54 -147.15 71.36
N GLN A 203 -82.46 -147.83 70.21
CA GLN A 203 -81.26 -147.76 69.36
C GLN A 203 -81.06 -146.35 68.76
N GLU A 204 -82.09 -145.51 68.69
CA GLU A 204 -82.09 -144.07 68.40
C GLU A 204 -81.72 -143.28 69.62
N LEU A 205 -82.17 -143.57 70.86
CA LEU A 205 -81.57 -142.89 72.01
C LEU A 205 -80.06 -143.18 72.13
N LEU A 206 -79.57 -144.31 71.59
CA LEU A 206 -78.14 -144.60 71.44
C LEU A 206 -77.51 -144.06 70.13
N LYS A 207 -78.20 -144.02 68.98
CA LYS A 207 -77.73 -143.39 67.73
C LYS A 207 -77.84 -141.87 67.77
N GLU A 208 -78.71 -141.31 68.59
CA GLU A 208 -78.93 -139.88 68.86
C GLU A 208 -78.00 -139.45 69.97
N LYS A 209 -77.78 -140.25 71.02
CA LYS A 209 -76.61 -140.04 71.89
C LYS A 209 -75.33 -140.08 71.05
N ALA A 210 -75.13 -141.11 70.22
CA ALA A 210 -73.95 -141.20 69.36
C ALA A 210 -73.92 -140.12 68.27
N ALA A 211 -75.05 -139.64 67.75
CA ALA A 211 -75.12 -138.53 66.80
C ALA A 211 -75.04 -137.16 67.48
N LEU A 212 -75.29 -137.05 68.79
CA LEU A 212 -75.04 -135.86 69.60
C LEU A 212 -73.58 -135.84 70.08
N GLU A 213 -72.98 -137.00 70.36
CA GLU A 213 -71.53 -137.15 70.58
C GLU A 213 -70.78 -136.90 69.27
N GLN A 214 -71.25 -137.44 68.13
CA GLN A 214 -70.73 -137.14 66.80
C GLN A 214 -70.96 -135.68 66.43
N ARG A 215 -72.16 -135.09 66.60
CA ARG A 215 -72.38 -133.65 66.36
C ARG A 215 -71.56 -132.77 67.31
N LEU A 216 -71.29 -133.22 68.53
CA LEU A 216 -70.40 -132.53 69.45
C LEU A 216 -68.94 -132.59 68.96
N ASP A 217 -68.50 -133.73 68.42
CA ASP A 217 -67.16 -133.87 67.85
C ASP A 217 -67.03 -133.22 66.45
N GLU A 218 -68.09 -133.17 65.65
CA GLU A 218 -68.20 -132.40 64.40
C GLU A 218 -68.19 -130.90 64.70
N THR A 219 -68.95 -130.43 65.70
CA THR A 219 -68.91 -129.01 66.11
C THR A 219 -67.60 -128.64 66.81
N ARG A 220 -66.95 -129.56 67.55
CA ARG A 220 -65.57 -129.38 68.03
C ARG A 220 -64.59 -129.30 66.87
N GLN A 221 -64.68 -130.19 65.88
CA GLN A 221 -63.86 -130.16 64.66
C GLN A 221 -64.10 -128.87 63.87
N GLN A 222 -65.35 -128.42 63.72
CA GLN A 222 -65.71 -127.18 63.06
C GLN A 222 -65.19 -125.95 63.82
N VAL A 223 -65.32 -125.91 65.15
CA VAL A 223 -64.73 -124.85 65.98
C VAL A 223 -63.20 -124.86 65.89
N VAL A 224 -62.57 -126.03 65.73
CA VAL A 224 -61.12 -126.15 65.48
C VAL A 224 -60.76 -125.67 64.07
N THR A 225 -61.47 -126.07 63.01
CA THR A 225 -61.19 -125.60 61.66
C THR A 225 -61.41 -124.10 61.56
N ASP A 226 -62.51 -123.56 62.09
CA ASP A 226 -62.79 -122.12 62.14
C ASP A 226 -61.74 -121.36 62.95
N ARG A 227 -61.31 -121.90 64.10
CA ARG A 227 -60.20 -121.32 64.88
C ARG A 227 -58.88 -121.33 64.09
N THR A 228 -58.59 -122.35 63.29
CA THR A 228 -57.40 -122.34 62.43
C THR A 228 -57.53 -121.39 61.23
N HIS A 229 -58.72 -121.22 60.65
CA HIS A 229 -58.97 -120.24 59.59
C HIS A 229 -58.88 -118.82 60.12
N HIS A 230 -59.46 -118.55 61.29
CA HIS A 230 -59.35 -117.27 61.98
C HIS A 230 -57.90 -116.97 62.38
N SER A 231 -57.14 -117.94 62.91
CA SER A 231 -55.71 -117.77 63.17
C SER A 231 -54.91 -117.50 61.89
N LYS A 232 -55.18 -118.19 60.77
CA LYS A 232 -54.55 -117.89 59.47
C LYS A 232 -54.91 -116.49 58.97
N ALA A 233 -56.14 -116.01 59.22
CA ALA A 233 -56.57 -114.66 58.86
C ALA A 233 -55.90 -113.59 59.74
N LEU A 234 -55.84 -113.79 61.06
CA LEU A 234 -55.12 -112.92 61.99
C LEU A 234 -53.64 -112.82 61.63
N ASN A 235 -52.95 -113.94 61.39
CA ASN A 235 -51.54 -113.93 61.02
C ASN A 235 -51.29 -113.17 59.69
N ARG A 236 -52.22 -113.25 58.72
CA ARG A 236 -52.16 -112.47 57.47
C ARG A 236 -52.34 -110.98 57.74
N LEU A 237 -53.34 -110.59 58.53
CA LEU A 237 -53.59 -109.20 58.90
C LEU A 237 -52.43 -108.61 59.73
N GLU A 238 -51.85 -109.38 60.64
CA GLU A 238 -50.67 -108.97 61.42
C GLU A 238 -49.44 -108.77 60.52
N THR A 239 -49.24 -109.64 59.53
CA THR A 239 -48.17 -109.50 58.53
C THR A 239 -48.40 -108.26 57.66
N GLN A 240 -49.64 -108.02 57.22
CA GLN A 240 -50.00 -106.83 56.43
C GLN A 240 -49.86 -105.53 57.23
N ASN A 241 -50.24 -105.52 58.52
CA ASN A 241 -50.02 -104.37 59.39
C ASN A 241 -48.53 -104.06 59.53
N LYS A 242 -47.68 -105.06 59.78
CA LYS A 242 -46.22 -104.87 59.86
C LYS A 242 -45.61 -104.37 58.55
N GLU A 243 -46.11 -104.83 57.41
CA GLU A 243 -45.68 -104.34 56.09
C GLU A 243 -46.13 -102.89 55.83
N LEU A 244 -47.33 -102.52 56.27
CA LEU A 244 -47.86 -101.15 56.20
C LEU A 244 -47.12 -100.19 57.15
N GLU A 245 -46.80 -100.63 58.38
CA GLU A 245 -45.98 -99.90 59.35
C GLU A 245 -44.58 -99.61 58.77
N GLN A 246 -43.92 -100.62 58.19
CA GLN A 246 -42.62 -100.44 57.52
C GLN A 246 -42.71 -99.48 56.33
N LYS A 247 -43.74 -99.61 55.48
CA LYS A 247 -43.98 -98.69 54.35
C LYS A 247 -44.23 -97.26 54.82
N LEU A 248 -44.96 -97.07 55.92
CA LEU A 248 -45.23 -95.76 56.52
C LEU A 248 -43.96 -95.16 57.14
N GLN A 249 -43.11 -95.96 57.79
CA GLN A 249 -41.80 -95.50 58.26
C GLN A 249 -40.91 -95.04 57.08
N ILE A 250 -40.77 -95.86 56.04
CA ILE A 250 -39.97 -95.51 54.85
C ILE A 250 -40.51 -94.23 54.19
N ALA A 251 -41.84 -94.09 54.06
CA ALA A 251 -42.46 -92.89 53.49
C ALA A 251 -42.25 -91.64 54.36
N THR A 252 -42.32 -91.74 55.69
CA THR A 252 -42.09 -90.61 56.60
C THR A 252 -40.62 -90.21 56.67
N GLU A 253 -39.68 -91.17 56.61
CA GLU A 253 -38.24 -90.89 56.48
C GLU A 253 -37.89 -90.23 55.13
N ALA A 254 -38.49 -90.70 54.02
CA ALA A 254 -38.31 -90.09 52.71
C ALA A 254 -38.89 -88.66 52.66
N LEU A 255 -40.08 -88.44 53.23
CA LEU A 255 -40.68 -87.11 53.35
C LEU A 255 -39.83 -86.18 54.22
N LYS A 256 -39.22 -86.68 55.31
CA LYS A 256 -38.28 -85.91 56.14
C LYS A 256 -37.07 -85.44 55.32
N LYS A 257 -36.38 -86.38 54.64
CA LYS A 257 -35.22 -86.06 53.79
C LYS A 257 -35.57 -85.08 52.67
N SER A 258 -36.75 -85.21 52.06
CA SER A 258 -37.25 -84.28 51.05
C SER A 258 -37.50 -82.87 51.60
N LYS A 259 -38.00 -82.74 52.84
CA LYS A 259 -38.17 -81.43 53.51
C LYS A 259 -36.84 -80.80 53.90
N GLU A 260 -35.87 -81.59 54.35
CA GLU A 260 -34.52 -81.13 54.67
C GLU A 260 -33.81 -80.62 53.42
N ALA A 261 -33.88 -81.35 52.31
CA ALA A 261 -33.35 -80.90 51.01
C ALA A 261 -34.06 -79.65 50.45
N ALA A 262 -35.39 -79.53 50.63
CA ALA A 262 -36.11 -78.32 50.23
C ALA A 262 -35.66 -77.09 51.03
N ALA A 263 -35.51 -77.22 52.35
CA ALA A 263 -35.03 -76.13 53.21
C ALA A 263 -33.58 -75.71 52.88
N GLU A 264 -32.72 -76.65 52.47
CA GLU A 264 -31.37 -76.32 51.99
C GLU A 264 -31.39 -75.55 50.66
N GLN A 265 -32.27 -75.90 49.73
CA GLN A 265 -32.46 -75.12 48.50
C GLN A 265 -33.06 -73.74 48.78
N ASP A 266 -34.03 -73.61 49.70
CA ASP A 266 -34.59 -72.32 50.10
C ASP A 266 -33.52 -71.40 50.71
N LEU A 267 -32.64 -71.93 51.57
CA LEU A 267 -31.48 -71.18 52.10
C LEU A 267 -30.50 -70.76 51.00
N LYS A 268 -30.24 -71.64 50.02
CA LYS A 268 -29.39 -71.32 48.87
C LYS A 268 -29.99 -70.24 47.97
N ILE A 269 -31.31 -70.28 47.75
CA ILE A 269 -32.06 -69.27 47.00
C ILE A 269 -32.04 -67.93 47.75
N GLN A 270 -32.28 -67.92 49.06
CA GLN A 270 -32.18 -66.70 49.88
C GLN A 270 -30.79 -66.09 49.82
N LYS A 271 -29.72 -66.90 49.91
CA LYS A 271 -28.35 -66.39 49.78
C LYS A 271 -28.09 -65.77 48.40
N LEU A 272 -28.47 -66.45 47.31
CA LEU A 272 -28.32 -65.88 45.96
C LEU A 272 -29.14 -64.59 45.81
N GLN A 273 -30.31 -64.47 46.44
CA GLN A 273 -31.09 -63.23 46.48
C GLN A 273 -30.41 -62.11 47.28
N THR A 274 -29.73 -62.41 48.40
CA THR A 274 -28.96 -61.38 49.13
C THR A 274 -27.73 -60.93 48.36
N ASP A 275 -27.02 -61.87 47.73
CA ASP A 275 -25.78 -61.61 47.00
C ASP A 275 -26.08 -60.76 45.74
N LEU A 276 -27.07 -61.15 44.91
CA LEU A 276 -27.53 -60.35 43.77
C LEU A 276 -28.10 -58.98 44.16
N LYS A 277 -28.75 -58.87 45.32
CA LYS A 277 -29.23 -57.58 45.84
C LYS A 277 -28.06 -56.68 46.25
N HIS A 278 -26.97 -57.24 46.78
CA HIS A 278 -25.77 -56.50 47.12
C HIS A 278 -25.03 -56.03 45.87
N GLU A 279 -24.78 -56.92 44.89
CA GLU A 279 -24.18 -56.57 43.60
C GLU A 279 -24.97 -55.45 42.89
N ARG A 280 -26.30 -55.58 42.81
CA ARG A 280 -27.16 -54.52 42.26
C ARG A 280 -27.00 -53.20 43.02
N SER A 281 -26.86 -53.21 44.35
CA SER A 281 -26.65 -51.99 45.13
C SER A 281 -25.28 -51.35 44.87
N GLN A 282 -24.22 -52.15 44.71
CA GLN A 282 -22.88 -51.67 44.36
C GLN A 282 -22.86 -51.06 42.96
N LEU A 283 -23.38 -51.78 41.95
CA LEU A 283 -23.47 -51.30 40.58
C LEU A 283 -24.30 -50.02 40.47
N GLN A 284 -25.44 -49.95 41.17
CA GLN A 284 -26.27 -48.74 41.16
C GLN A 284 -25.59 -47.56 41.89
N GLN A 285 -24.77 -47.81 42.91
CA GLN A 285 -23.93 -46.78 43.53
C GLN A 285 -22.82 -46.31 42.58
N GLN A 286 -22.11 -47.23 41.90
CA GLN A 286 -21.08 -46.92 40.91
C GLN A 286 -21.66 -46.05 39.78
N ILE A 287 -22.76 -46.47 39.14
CA ILE A 287 -23.48 -45.72 38.11
C ILE A 287 -23.87 -44.32 38.61
N SER A 288 -24.34 -44.18 39.86
CA SER A 288 -24.67 -42.86 40.43
C SER A 288 -23.44 -41.96 40.62
N SER A 289 -22.29 -42.54 40.96
CA SER A 289 -21.03 -41.81 41.17
C SER A 289 -20.37 -41.40 39.85
N GLU A 290 -20.35 -42.29 38.85
CA GLU A 290 -19.89 -41.97 37.50
C GLU A 290 -20.79 -40.91 36.87
N LYS A 291 -22.12 -41.08 36.95
CA LYS A 291 -23.05 -40.05 36.46
C LYS A 291 -22.76 -38.71 37.10
N HIS A 292 -22.57 -38.63 38.42
CA HIS A 292 -22.28 -37.36 39.07
C HIS A 292 -20.95 -36.73 38.59
N GLN A 293 -19.92 -37.53 38.29
CA GLN A 293 -18.69 -37.03 37.68
C GLN A 293 -18.89 -36.51 36.25
N TYR A 294 -19.72 -37.18 35.44
CA TYR A 294 -20.08 -36.69 34.10
C TYR A 294 -20.94 -35.42 34.16
N ASP A 295 -21.95 -35.37 35.04
CA ASP A 295 -22.77 -34.18 35.29
C ASP A 295 -21.87 -32.98 35.73
N GLN A 296 -20.89 -33.21 36.61
CA GLN A 296 -19.88 -32.21 36.99
C GLN A 296 -19.03 -31.75 35.79
N LYS A 297 -18.50 -32.67 34.98
CA LYS A 297 -17.72 -32.34 33.77
C LYS A 297 -18.53 -31.52 32.77
N VAL A 298 -19.80 -31.89 32.54
CA VAL A 298 -20.71 -31.15 31.64
C VAL A 298 -20.93 -29.73 32.15
N THR A 299 -21.31 -29.54 33.42
CA THR A 299 -21.50 -28.18 33.99
C THR A 299 -20.20 -27.36 34.00
N GLY A 300 -19.04 -28.00 34.11
CA GLY A 300 -17.73 -27.37 33.92
C GLY A 300 -17.55 -26.81 32.50
N LEU A 301 -17.75 -27.65 31.48
CA LEU A 301 -17.65 -27.26 30.07
C LEU A 301 -18.70 -26.21 29.68
N GLU A 302 -19.95 -26.36 30.14
CA GLU A 302 -21.01 -25.35 29.96
C GLU A 302 -20.59 -23.99 30.55
N SER A 303 -19.93 -23.98 31.71
CA SER A 303 -19.44 -22.73 32.33
C SER A 303 -18.28 -22.09 31.56
N GLN A 304 -17.43 -22.88 30.91
CA GLN A 304 -16.35 -22.41 30.04
C GLN A 304 -16.91 -21.84 28.72
N ILE A 305 -17.84 -22.55 28.07
CA ILE A 305 -18.54 -22.07 26.87
C ILE A 305 -19.22 -20.73 27.18
N ALA A 306 -20.01 -20.64 28.25
CA ALA A 306 -20.69 -19.42 28.67
C ALA A 306 -19.76 -18.29 29.20
N ALA A 307 -18.45 -18.54 29.32
CA ALA A 307 -17.42 -17.54 29.57
C ALA A 307 -16.78 -17.07 28.25
N LEU A 308 -16.46 -18.01 27.35
CA LEU A 308 -15.93 -17.73 26.01
C LEU A 308 -16.93 -16.95 25.15
N GLU A 309 -18.22 -17.30 25.17
CA GLU A 309 -19.29 -16.56 24.49
C GLU A 309 -19.35 -15.09 24.94
N LYS A 310 -19.19 -14.84 26.25
CA LYS A 310 -19.18 -13.49 26.81
C LYS A 310 -17.91 -12.72 26.45
N ALA A 311 -16.75 -13.38 26.48
CA ALA A 311 -15.50 -12.78 26.03
C ALA A 311 -15.57 -12.40 24.54
N TRP A 312 -16.15 -13.26 23.70
CA TRP A 312 -16.34 -13.03 22.28
C TRP A 312 -17.32 -11.88 21.99
N GLU A 313 -18.47 -11.80 22.66
CA GLU A 313 -19.38 -10.64 22.51
C GLU A 313 -18.77 -9.33 23.04
N LEU A 314 -17.92 -9.38 24.07
CA LEU A 314 -17.17 -8.20 24.54
C LEU A 314 -16.11 -7.74 23.52
N ASP A 315 -15.34 -8.66 22.92
CA ASP A 315 -14.38 -8.32 21.87
C ASP A 315 -15.08 -7.81 20.60
N LYS A 316 -16.14 -8.49 20.16
CA LYS A 316 -17.00 -8.08 19.04
C LYS A 316 -17.62 -6.70 19.23
N THR A 317 -18.00 -6.33 20.45
CA THR A 317 -18.50 -4.97 20.74
C THR A 317 -17.39 -3.93 20.86
N ALA A 318 -16.20 -4.30 21.37
CA ALA A 318 -15.03 -3.43 21.41
C ALA A 318 -14.46 -3.13 20.01
N THR A 319 -14.34 -4.14 19.16
CA THR A 319 -13.92 -4.02 17.75
C THR A 319 -14.94 -3.22 16.94
N GLN A 320 -16.24 -3.47 17.08
CA GLN A 320 -17.28 -2.64 16.44
C GLN A 320 -17.22 -1.17 16.90
N HIS A 321 -16.99 -0.90 18.19
CA HIS A 321 -16.79 0.47 18.68
C HIS A 321 -15.53 1.12 18.08
N ARG A 322 -14.42 0.37 17.95
CA ARG A 322 -13.19 0.89 17.33
C ARG A 322 -13.36 1.16 15.84
N ILE A 323 -14.12 0.33 15.11
CA ILE A 323 -14.50 0.57 13.71
C ILE A 323 -15.27 1.89 13.61
N SER A 324 -16.33 2.08 14.38
CA SER A 324 -17.13 3.32 14.29
C SER A 324 -16.43 4.57 14.85
N GLN A 325 -15.41 4.41 15.69
CA GLN A 325 -14.47 5.50 15.99
C GLN A 325 -13.62 5.85 14.76
N LEU A 326 -13.01 4.86 14.09
CA LEU A 326 -12.19 5.06 12.89
C LEU A 326 -12.99 5.63 11.72
N GLU A 327 -14.25 5.21 11.54
CA GLU A 327 -15.19 5.79 10.56
C GLU A 327 -15.43 7.29 10.83
N LYS A 328 -15.59 7.66 12.10
CA LYS A 328 -15.78 9.06 12.52
C LYS A 328 -14.51 9.90 12.37
N GLU A 329 -13.35 9.32 12.69
CA GLU A 329 -12.02 9.94 12.51
C GLU A 329 -11.74 10.19 11.02
N ASN A 330 -11.91 9.17 10.18
CA ASN A 330 -11.79 9.28 8.71
C ASN A 330 -12.81 10.27 8.12
N GLY A 331 -14.06 10.25 8.60
CA GLY A 331 -15.10 11.22 8.27
C GLY A 331 -14.87 12.64 8.82
N SER A 332 -13.83 12.88 9.62
CA SER A 332 -13.33 14.23 9.95
C SER A 332 -12.15 14.62 9.07
N LEU A 333 -11.22 13.69 8.81
CA LEU A 333 -10.10 13.90 7.90
C LEU A 333 -10.56 14.20 6.46
N SER A 334 -11.62 13.54 5.96
CA SER A 334 -12.19 13.84 4.64
C SER A 334 -12.69 15.28 4.56
N ARG A 335 -13.46 15.74 5.56
CA ARG A 335 -13.97 17.12 5.61
C ARG A 335 -12.85 18.15 5.66
N SER A 336 -11.82 17.95 6.48
CA SER A 336 -10.67 18.85 6.48
C SER A 336 -9.88 18.78 5.16
N ARG A 337 -9.81 17.62 4.49
CA ARG A 337 -9.25 17.52 3.14
C ARG A 337 -10.08 18.31 2.12
N GLU A 338 -11.40 18.24 2.19
CA GLU A 338 -12.34 18.98 1.33
C GLU A 338 -12.28 20.49 1.58
N GLU A 339 -12.11 20.92 2.84
CA GLU A 339 -11.85 22.30 3.25
C GLU A 339 -10.54 22.81 2.65
N TYR A 340 -9.42 22.07 2.81
CA TYR A 340 -8.13 22.43 2.21
C TYR A 340 -8.17 22.41 0.67
N GLU A 341 -8.84 21.44 0.05
CA GLU A 341 -9.00 21.34 -1.41
C GLU A 341 -9.84 22.51 -1.96
N SER A 342 -10.80 23.02 -1.18
CA SER A 342 -11.59 24.20 -1.51
C SER A 342 -10.78 25.50 -1.35
N SER A 343 -10.02 25.64 -0.25
CA SER A 343 -9.11 26.78 -0.05
C SER A 343 -8.01 26.83 -1.11
N LEU A 344 -7.48 25.69 -1.53
CA LEU A 344 -6.49 25.61 -2.60
C LEU A 344 -7.06 26.11 -3.93
N LYS A 345 -8.24 25.62 -4.34
CA LYS A 345 -8.92 26.09 -5.56
C LYS A 345 -9.24 27.59 -5.53
N GLN A 346 -9.59 28.13 -4.36
CA GLN A 346 -9.75 29.57 -4.20
C GLN A 346 -8.43 30.31 -4.44
N GLN A 347 -7.33 29.89 -3.79
CA GLN A 347 -6.00 30.49 -3.99
C GLN A 347 -5.49 30.35 -5.44
N GLU A 348 -5.76 29.24 -6.12
CA GLU A 348 -5.47 29.06 -7.55
C GLU A 348 -6.23 30.09 -8.41
N SER A 349 -7.52 30.33 -8.12
CA SER A 349 -8.33 31.33 -8.84
C SER A 349 -7.91 32.77 -8.55
N GLU A 350 -7.51 33.08 -7.32
CA GLU A 350 -6.95 34.39 -6.94
C GLU A 350 -5.62 34.63 -7.68
N LEU A 351 -4.73 33.63 -7.69
CA LEU A 351 -3.44 33.67 -8.38
C LEU A 351 -3.62 33.85 -9.91
N ASP A 352 -4.59 33.19 -10.52
CA ASP A 352 -4.90 33.40 -11.94
C ASP A 352 -5.46 34.81 -12.21
N SER A 353 -6.37 35.31 -11.36
CA SER A 353 -6.86 36.69 -11.49
C SER A 353 -5.75 37.74 -11.37
N LEU A 354 -4.79 37.53 -10.47
CA LEU A 354 -3.61 38.39 -10.31
C LEU A 354 -2.63 38.28 -11.48
N LYS A 355 -2.46 37.10 -12.10
CA LYS A 355 -1.72 36.96 -13.37
C LYS A 355 -2.38 37.74 -14.50
N ASN A 356 -3.69 37.63 -14.63
CA ASN A 356 -4.44 38.34 -15.65
C ASN A 356 -4.37 39.86 -15.42
N GLU A 357 -4.50 40.34 -14.18
CA GLU A 357 -4.28 41.76 -13.86
C GLU A 357 -2.84 42.19 -14.19
N LEU A 358 -1.82 41.42 -13.80
CA LEU A 358 -0.42 41.71 -14.09
C LEU A 358 -0.16 41.81 -15.61
N SER A 359 -0.67 40.89 -16.41
CA SER A 359 -0.54 40.96 -17.87
C SER A 359 -1.25 42.18 -18.48
N SER A 360 -2.40 42.59 -17.94
CA SER A 360 -3.09 43.81 -18.38
C SER A 360 -2.32 45.08 -18.02
N ARG A 361 -1.69 45.11 -16.83
CA ARG A 361 -0.78 46.20 -16.42
C ARG A 361 0.48 46.23 -17.28
N GLU A 362 1.00 45.07 -17.67
CA GLU A 362 2.15 44.96 -18.58
C GLU A 362 1.80 45.50 -19.98
N THR A 363 0.65 45.14 -20.55
CA THR A 363 0.19 45.71 -21.84
C THR A 363 0.00 47.23 -21.76
N VAL A 364 -0.62 47.74 -20.69
CA VAL A 364 -0.78 49.19 -20.49
C VAL A 364 0.56 49.89 -20.28
N SER A 365 1.52 49.26 -19.58
CA SER A 365 2.87 49.81 -19.41
C SER A 365 3.64 49.87 -20.73
N VAL A 366 3.48 48.86 -21.60
CA VAL A 366 4.04 48.86 -22.97
C VAL A 366 3.39 49.94 -23.85
N GLU A 367 2.09 50.19 -23.71
CA GLU A 367 1.39 51.28 -24.42
C GLU A 367 1.82 52.67 -23.93
N ILE A 368 1.98 52.86 -22.62
CA ILE A 368 2.55 54.08 -22.04
C ILE A 368 3.98 54.30 -22.54
N ALA A 369 4.81 53.25 -22.57
CA ALA A 369 6.18 53.34 -23.10
C ALA A 369 6.20 53.75 -24.59
N LYS A 370 5.32 53.17 -25.42
CA LYS A 370 5.15 53.59 -26.82
C LYS A 370 4.73 55.06 -26.93
N ALA A 371 3.73 55.50 -26.16
CA ALA A 371 3.24 56.88 -26.19
C ALA A 371 4.31 57.89 -25.73
N LEU A 372 5.14 57.53 -24.74
CA LEU A 372 6.28 58.34 -24.32
C LEU A 372 7.37 58.43 -25.40
N GLU A 373 7.61 57.35 -26.14
CA GLU A 373 8.57 57.33 -27.26
C GLU A 373 8.05 58.08 -28.49
N GLU A 374 6.75 58.02 -28.78
CA GLU A 374 6.07 58.85 -29.79
C GLU A 374 6.21 60.35 -29.44
N THR A 375 5.92 60.71 -28.19
CA THR A 375 6.09 62.07 -27.64
C THR A 375 7.56 62.50 -27.61
N ARG A 376 8.50 61.54 -27.53
CA ARG A 376 9.94 61.80 -27.63
C ARG A 376 10.34 62.14 -29.05
N LYS A 377 9.90 61.37 -30.06
CA LYS A 377 10.16 61.67 -31.47
C LYS A 377 9.61 63.03 -31.87
N GLN A 378 8.35 63.33 -31.55
CA GLN A 378 7.74 64.63 -31.83
C GLN A 378 8.53 65.80 -31.20
N ARG A 379 9.09 65.60 -30.01
CA ARG A 379 9.96 66.59 -29.36
C ARG A 379 11.31 66.71 -30.06
N GLU A 380 11.90 65.62 -30.52
CA GLU A 380 13.18 65.59 -31.24
C GLU A 380 13.04 66.18 -32.67
N GLU A 381 11.88 66.00 -33.31
CA GLU A 381 11.46 66.66 -34.57
C GLU A 381 11.29 68.17 -34.37
N LEU A 382 10.49 68.60 -33.39
CA LEU A 382 10.34 70.03 -33.04
C LEU A 382 11.68 70.67 -32.63
N GLN A 383 12.56 69.93 -31.96
CA GLN A 383 13.91 70.39 -31.61
C GLN A 383 14.80 70.57 -32.85
N GLN A 384 14.61 69.74 -33.89
CA GLN A 384 15.25 69.91 -35.20
C GLN A 384 14.68 71.13 -35.93
N GLU A 385 13.37 71.32 -35.99
CA GLU A 385 12.74 72.52 -36.57
C GLU A 385 13.23 73.81 -35.90
N VAL A 386 13.26 73.84 -34.55
CA VAL A 386 13.80 74.97 -33.78
C VAL A 386 15.29 75.18 -34.07
N SER A 387 16.08 74.12 -34.29
CA SER A 387 17.50 74.26 -34.66
C SER A 387 17.68 74.84 -36.07
N HIS A 388 16.84 74.43 -37.03
CA HIS A 388 16.82 74.95 -38.40
C HIS A 388 16.36 76.41 -38.44
N LEU A 389 15.31 76.77 -37.71
CA LEU A 389 14.85 78.16 -37.59
C LEU A 389 15.92 79.04 -36.92
N ASN A 390 16.64 78.56 -35.90
CA ASN A 390 17.76 79.30 -35.31
C ASN A 390 18.95 79.46 -36.27
N ALA A 391 19.21 78.48 -37.15
CA ALA A 391 20.22 78.62 -38.20
C ALA A 391 19.80 79.65 -39.26
N LEU A 392 18.53 79.63 -39.68
CA LEU A 392 17.97 80.61 -40.61
C LEU A 392 17.95 82.03 -40.02
N ILE A 393 17.64 82.18 -38.72
CA ILE A 393 17.71 83.46 -38.02
C ILE A 393 19.15 83.99 -38.05
N LYS A 394 20.16 83.17 -37.70
CA LYS A 394 21.57 83.57 -37.79
C LYS A 394 22.01 83.97 -39.19
N GLU A 395 21.51 83.31 -40.23
CA GLU A 395 21.74 83.70 -41.63
C GLU A 395 21.11 85.08 -41.94
N LYS A 396 19.92 85.36 -41.41
CA LYS A 396 19.28 86.69 -41.57
C LYS A 396 19.95 87.77 -40.74
N ASP A 397 20.42 87.46 -39.53
CA ASP A 397 21.20 88.39 -38.71
C ASP A 397 22.52 88.74 -39.41
N GLN A 398 23.25 87.75 -39.95
CA GLN A 398 24.45 87.98 -40.78
C GLN A 398 24.16 88.84 -42.02
N LEU A 399 23.07 88.56 -42.73
CA LEU A 399 22.64 89.40 -43.85
C LEU A 399 22.19 90.81 -43.44
N ILE A 400 21.71 91.00 -42.20
CA ILE A 400 21.41 92.33 -41.65
C ILE A 400 22.70 93.07 -41.33
N ASP A 401 23.65 92.42 -40.65
CA ASP A 401 24.98 92.98 -40.35
C ASP A 401 25.72 93.40 -41.64
N GLU A 402 25.76 92.53 -42.66
CA GLU A 402 26.31 92.86 -43.99
C GLU A 402 25.64 94.10 -44.62
N LYS A 403 24.33 94.28 -44.46
CA LYS A 403 23.61 95.45 -44.98
C LYS A 403 23.84 96.69 -44.12
N CYS A 404 24.00 96.55 -42.81
CA CYS A 404 24.39 97.63 -41.92
C CYS A 404 25.80 98.15 -42.24
N ASP A 405 26.77 97.26 -42.45
CA ASP A 405 28.13 97.62 -42.90
C ASP A 405 28.14 98.32 -44.26
N LEU A 406 27.29 97.88 -45.20
CA LEU A 406 27.19 98.48 -46.53
C LEU A 406 26.51 99.86 -46.48
N LEU A 407 25.49 100.02 -45.62
CA LEU A 407 24.86 101.32 -45.34
C LEU A 407 25.79 102.27 -44.58
N LEU A 408 26.66 101.77 -43.70
CA LEU A 408 27.69 102.57 -43.04
C LEU A 408 28.70 103.11 -44.06
N LYS A 409 29.19 102.28 -44.98
CA LYS A 409 30.07 102.72 -46.09
C LYS A 409 29.39 103.78 -46.96
N GLN A 410 28.14 103.58 -47.38
CA GLN A 410 27.37 104.58 -48.13
C GLN A 410 27.16 105.89 -47.35
N LYS A 411 27.05 105.83 -46.02
CA LYS A 411 26.97 107.01 -45.15
C LYS A 411 28.33 107.72 -45.02
N GLU A 412 29.43 106.98 -45.00
CA GLU A 412 30.79 107.54 -45.02
C GLU A 412 31.09 108.20 -46.37
N GLU A 413 30.71 107.58 -47.49
CA GLU A 413 30.75 108.16 -48.84
C GLU A 413 29.91 109.46 -48.93
N LEU A 414 28.70 109.47 -48.38
CA LEU A 414 27.86 110.68 -48.31
C LEU A 414 28.47 111.79 -47.44
N ASN A 415 29.09 111.44 -46.31
CA ASN A 415 29.80 112.40 -45.47
C ASN A 415 31.01 112.99 -46.19
N GLN A 416 31.77 112.16 -46.92
CA GLN A 416 32.92 112.59 -47.73
C GLN A 416 32.47 113.56 -48.83
N LEU A 417 31.42 113.22 -49.58
CA LEU A 417 30.82 114.12 -50.59
C LEU A 417 30.27 115.41 -49.95
N SER A 418 29.75 115.36 -48.73
CA SER A 418 29.32 116.55 -48.00
C SER A 418 30.49 117.45 -47.59
N GLN A 419 31.63 116.89 -47.19
CA GLN A 419 32.84 117.67 -46.88
C GLN A 419 33.46 118.27 -48.14
N GLU A 420 33.45 117.54 -49.26
CA GLU A 420 33.89 118.04 -50.57
C GLU A 420 32.97 119.16 -51.07
N HIS A 421 31.66 119.05 -50.86
CA HIS A 421 30.70 120.11 -51.16
C HIS A 421 30.91 121.36 -50.28
N GLU A 422 31.16 121.19 -48.98
CA GLU A 422 31.44 122.30 -48.06
C GLU A 422 32.79 122.98 -48.39
N ALA A 423 33.82 122.22 -48.74
CA ALA A 423 35.10 122.74 -49.20
C ALA A 423 34.97 123.51 -50.54
N ALA A 424 34.15 123.02 -51.47
CA ALA A 424 33.82 123.73 -52.70
C ALA A 424 33.02 125.02 -52.42
N LEU A 425 32.10 125.00 -51.45
CA LEU A 425 31.35 126.19 -51.01
C LEU A 425 32.30 127.26 -50.43
N LEU A 426 33.30 126.84 -49.64
CA LEU A 426 34.35 127.71 -49.12
C LEU A 426 35.24 128.29 -50.23
N GLN A 427 35.59 127.50 -51.27
CA GLN A 427 36.29 128.02 -52.45
C GLN A 427 35.47 129.07 -53.20
N VAL A 428 34.16 128.83 -53.40
CA VAL A 428 33.26 129.82 -54.03
C VAL A 428 33.22 131.11 -53.21
N ASN A 429 33.04 131.02 -51.89
CA ASN A 429 33.03 132.19 -51.00
C ASN A 429 34.36 132.97 -51.03
N GLN A 430 35.51 132.30 -51.12
CA GLN A 430 36.82 132.96 -51.26
C GLN A 430 36.90 133.74 -52.59
N LEU A 431 36.61 133.09 -53.72
CA LEU A 431 36.60 133.72 -55.04
C LEU A 431 35.63 134.90 -55.11
N GLN A 432 34.52 134.84 -54.36
CA GLN A 432 33.53 135.91 -54.28
C GLN A 432 34.07 137.14 -53.53
N SER A 433 34.91 136.95 -52.50
CA SER A 433 35.65 138.04 -51.83
C SER A 433 36.77 138.63 -52.72
N ASP A 434 37.44 137.79 -53.50
CA ASP A 434 38.46 138.23 -54.47
C ASP A 434 37.83 139.09 -55.60
N ILE A 435 36.56 138.83 -55.95
CA ILE A 435 35.77 139.67 -56.88
C ILE A 435 35.41 141.02 -56.25
N GLU A 436 34.90 141.05 -55.01
CA GLU A 436 34.55 142.31 -54.32
C GLU A 436 35.77 143.23 -54.14
N THR A 437 36.91 142.69 -53.73
CA THR A 437 38.15 143.47 -53.60
C THR A 437 38.64 143.99 -54.96
N SER A 438 38.50 143.22 -56.03
CA SER A 438 38.81 143.65 -57.40
C SER A 438 37.88 144.77 -57.90
N GLN A 439 36.59 144.72 -57.57
CA GLN A 439 35.61 145.76 -57.93
C GLN A 439 35.92 147.10 -57.22
N ASN A 440 36.25 147.06 -55.93
CA ASN A 440 36.59 148.28 -55.18
C ASN A 440 37.83 148.99 -55.79
N GLN A 441 38.85 148.24 -56.23
CA GLN A 441 40.02 148.79 -56.92
C GLN A 441 39.74 149.34 -58.34
N ALA A 442 38.57 149.03 -58.93
CA ALA A 442 38.15 149.60 -60.21
C ALA A 442 37.47 150.97 -60.00
N VAL A 443 36.65 151.10 -58.95
CA VAL A 443 35.90 152.34 -58.64
C VAL A 443 36.83 153.52 -58.33
N GLU A 444 37.88 153.32 -57.52
CA GLU A 444 38.84 154.40 -57.22
C GLU A 444 39.52 154.95 -58.49
N LYS A 445 39.82 154.09 -59.46
CA LYS A 445 40.45 154.47 -60.73
C LYS A 445 39.50 155.30 -61.60
N GLU A 446 38.21 154.94 -61.63
CA GLU A 446 37.21 155.72 -62.36
C GLU A 446 37.04 157.14 -61.77
N GLU A 447 37.09 157.28 -60.43
CA GLU A 447 36.99 158.59 -59.78
C GLU A 447 38.22 159.49 -60.01
N THR A 448 39.41 158.90 -60.24
CA THR A 448 40.58 159.67 -60.71
C THR A 448 40.41 160.16 -62.15
N ALA A 449 40.01 159.29 -63.09
CA ALA A 449 39.86 159.64 -64.50
C ALA A 449 38.78 160.72 -64.74
N ARG A 450 37.70 160.72 -63.93
CA ARG A 450 36.62 161.72 -64.04
C ARG A 450 37.08 163.17 -63.80
N LYS A 451 38.19 163.39 -63.07
CA LYS A 451 38.73 164.74 -62.78
C LYS A 451 39.55 165.30 -63.95
N GLU A 452 40.35 164.45 -64.59
CA GLU A 452 41.15 164.82 -65.78
C GLU A 452 40.27 165.16 -66.99
N ILE A 453 39.07 164.57 -67.08
CA ILE A 453 38.10 164.79 -68.16
C ILE A 453 37.43 166.17 -68.13
N GLU A 454 37.34 166.85 -66.98
CA GLU A 454 36.82 168.23 -66.94
C GLU A 454 37.86 169.28 -67.34
N GLU A 455 39.13 169.11 -66.93
CA GLU A 455 40.19 170.08 -67.21
C GLU A 455 40.52 170.14 -68.71
N LEU A 456 40.47 169.00 -69.41
CA LEU A 456 40.64 168.94 -70.87
C LEU A 456 39.46 169.51 -71.68
N LYS A 457 38.24 169.60 -71.11
CA LYS A 457 37.07 170.13 -71.84
C LYS A 457 37.16 171.62 -72.15
N LEU A 458 37.93 172.39 -71.36
CA LEU A 458 38.03 173.84 -71.54
C LEU A 458 38.97 174.26 -72.69
N GLN A 459 39.73 173.31 -73.27
CA GLN A 459 40.85 173.62 -74.17
C GLN A 459 40.64 173.22 -75.64
N VAL A 460 39.48 172.63 -76.00
CA VAL A 460 39.20 172.11 -77.35
C VAL A 460 37.95 172.75 -77.99
N GLN A 461 37.74 174.04 -77.76
CA GLN A 461 36.82 174.86 -78.57
C GLN A 461 37.52 175.46 -79.83
N GLU A 462 38.82 175.23 -80.01
CA GLU A 462 39.64 175.90 -81.03
C GLU A 462 40.49 174.94 -81.90
N CYS A 463 39.84 173.98 -82.57
CA CYS A 463 40.28 173.49 -83.88
C CYS A 463 39.14 172.75 -84.63
N LEU A 464 39.17 172.80 -85.97
CA LEU A 464 38.08 172.36 -86.85
C LEU A 464 38.50 171.21 -87.78
N LEU A 465 37.53 170.34 -88.10
CA LEU A 465 37.41 169.55 -89.33
C LEU A 465 38.57 168.59 -89.71
N ALA A 466 38.35 167.27 -89.59
CA ALA A 466 38.15 166.36 -90.74
C ALA A 466 38.19 164.85 -90.36
N ARG A 467 37.58 164.02 -91.22
CA ARG A 467 37.76 162.56 -91.41
C ARG A 467 37.33 161.63 -90.26
N GLU A 468 36.22 160.89 -90.35
CA GLU A 468 35.88 159.75 -91.24
C GLU A 468 36.63 158.43 -90.93
N HIS A 469 35.86 157.42 -90.46
CA HIS A 469 36.05 155.97 -90.66
C HIS A 469 37.31 155.30 -90.03
N GLU A 470 37.32 154.00 -89.68
CA GLU A 470 36.31 152.91 -89.77
C GLU A 470 36.50 151.86 -88.63
N LYS A 471 35.50 150.97 -88.47
CA LYS A 471 35.48 149.52 -88.10
C LYS A 471 36.76 148.79 -87.67
N ASP A 472 36.76 147.62 -87.00
CA ASP A 472 35.81 146.74 -86.24
C ASP A 472 36.66 145.53 -85.71
N VAL A 473 36.04 144.47 -85.14
CA VAL A 473 36.35 143.02 -85.43
C VAL A 473 37.67 142.39 -84.88
N LEU A 474 37.80 141.12 -84.42
CA LEU A 474 36.91 140.05 -83.87
C LEU A 474 37.75 139.03 -83.01
N GLU A 475 37.06 138.35 -82.08
CA GLU A 475 37.02 136.92 -81.70
C GLU A 475 38.18 135.85 -81.78
N LEU A 476 38.01 134.81 -80.93
CA LEU A 476 37.96 133.33 -81.18
C LEU A 476 39.18 132.36 -81.03
N GLU A 477 38.82 131.07 -80.89
CA GLU A 477 39.53 129.76 -81.07
C GLU A 477 40.55 129.22 -80.02
N GLU A 478 40.90 127.91 -79.98
CA GLU A 478 40.08 126.66 -79.84
C GLU A 478 40.93 125.36 -79.56
N SER A 479 40.26 124.23 -79.22
CA SER A 479 40.53 122.78 -79.52
C SER A 479 41.84 121.97 -79.23
N ALA A 480 41.71 120.94 -78.36
CA ALA A 480 41.72 119.46 -78.65
C ALA A 480 42.98 118.53 -78.86
N ARG A 481 42.81 117.26 -78.36
CA ARG A 481 43.25 115.89 -78.86
C ARG A 481 44.54 115.12 -78.39
N ALA A 482 44.33 114.06 -77.57
CA ALA A 482 44.42 112.57 -77.85
C ALA A 482 45.71 111.65 -77.84
N LEU A 483 45.50 110.39 -77.33
CA LEU A 483 46.14 109.03 -77.56
C LEU A 483 47.52 108.58 -76.96
N ASN A 484 47.62 107.37 -76.33
CA ASN A 484 48.04 106.04 -76.93
C ASN A 484 48.42 104.88 -75.91
N ASN A 485 48.23 103.57 -76.30
CA ASN A 485 48.88 102.24 -75.93
C ASN A 485 49.45 101.86 -74.50
N GLU A 486 49.59 100.59 -74.01
CA GLU A 486 49.13 99.20 -74.34
C GLU A 486 49.53 98.12 -73.24
N HIS A 487 49.12 96.85 -73.43
CA HIS A 487 49.65 95.54 -72.91
C HIS A 487 49.18 94.90 -71.57
N PHE A 488 49.31 93.55 -71.48
CA PHE A 488 48.68 92.56 -70.55
C PHE A 488 49.67 91.41 -70.21
N PRO A 489 49.45 90.54 -69.18
CA PRO A 489 48.93 89.18 -69.44
C PRO A 489 48.10 88.50 -68.30
N SER A 490 47.56 87.30 -68.59
CA SER A 490 46.82 86.34 -67.73
C SER A 490 47.65 85.02 -67.59
N PRO A 491 47.18 83.74 -67.38
CA PRO A 491 45.85 83.11 -67.17
C PRO A 491 45.83 82.24 -65.85
N GLU A 492 45.04 81.16 -65.57
CA GLU A 492 44.10 80.32 -66.34
C GLU A 492 43.02 79.57 -65.48
N ASN A 493 42.17 78.78 -66.17
CA ASN A 493 41.03 77.91 -65.85
C ASN A 493 41.26 76.68 -64.93
N CYS A 494 40.20 76.10 -64.33
CA CYS A 494 39.42 74.95 -64.90
C CYS A 494 38.29 74.42 -63.96
N VAL A 495 37.64 73.30 -64.33
CA VAL A 495 36.43 72.70 -63.72
C VAL A 495 36.63 71.18 -63.49
N VAL A 496 35.91 70.56 -62.54
CA VAL A 496 35.39 69.14 -62.45
C VAL A 496 35.34 68.63 -60.98
N GLU A 497 34.62 67.52 -60.76
CA GLU A 497 34.09 66.96 -59.50
C GLU A 497 35.07 66.15 -58.59
N GLN A 498 34.53 65.74 -57.43
CA GLN A 498 34.85 64.56 -56.57
C GLN A 498 35.64 64.76 -55.26
N ASN A 499 34.97 64.37 -54.17
CA ASN A 499 35.41 63.69 -52.93
C ASN A 499 36.79 63.96 -52.29
N GLY A 500 36.76 64.37 -51.01
CA GLY A 500 37.44 63.59 -49.94
C GLY A 500 38.47 64.31 -49.05
N GLU A 501 38.46 63.91 -47.76
CA GLU A 501 39.54 64.01 -46.73
C GLU A 501 40.14 65.39 -46.34
N VAL A 502 40.54 65.65 -45.09
CA VAL A 502 40.09 65.11 -43.78
C VAL A 502 40.44 66.14 -42.68
N ALA A 503 39.69 66.16 -41.58
CA ALA A 503 40.06 66.94 -40.38
C ALA A 503 40.62 66.01 -39.28
N ALA A 504 41.78 66.35 -38.70
CA ALA A 504 42.54 65.44 -37.84
C ALA A 504 41.97 65.23 -36.41
N ALA A 505 40.73 65.67 -36.12
CA ALA A 505 40.10 65.54 -34.81
C ALA A 505 39.45 64.16 -34.60
N ASP A 506 38.66 63.69 -35.58
CA ASP A 506 37.77 62.53 -35.41
C ASP A 506 38.52 61.20 -35.27
N VAL A 507 39.72 61.11 -35.86
CA VAL A 507 40.60 59.93 -35.78
C VAL A 507 41.03 59.65 -34.33
N ILE A 508 41.26 60.69 -33.52
CA ILE A 508 41.72 60.54 -32.13
C ILE A 508 40.58 60.03 -31.24
N GLN A 509 39.36 60.54 -31.45
CA GLN A 509 38.18 60.09 -30.71
C GLN A 509 37.83 58.63 -31.05
N LEU A 510 37.77 58.27 -32.34
CA LEU A 510 37.51 56.89 -32.77
C LEU A 510 38.61 55.89 -32.36
N GLN A 511 39.87 56.32 -32.22
CA GLN A 511 40.94 55.49 -31.64
C GLN A 511 40.80 55.29 -30.13
N LYS A 512 40.25 56.27 -29.40
CA LYS A 512 39.99 56.15 -27.96
C LYS A 512 38.84 55.18 -27.70
N ASP A 513 37.74 55.32 -28.43
CA ASP A 513 36.53 54.52 -28.23
C ASP A 513 36.75 53.05 -28.63
N ASN A 514 37.58 52.78 -29.65
CA ASN A 514 38.05 51.43 -29.95
C ASN A 514 38.80 50.78 -28.77
N ARG A 515 39.69 51.52 -28.09
CA ARG A 515 40.44 50.99 -26.93
C ARG A 515 39.53 50.67 -25.74
N GLU A 516 38.52 51.49 -25.47
CA GLU A 516 37.54 51.19 -24.41
C GLU A 516 36.69 49.94 -24.76
N LEU A 517 36.33 49.74 -26.03
CA LEU A 517 35.65 48.52 -26.49
C LEU A 517 36.56 47.28 -26.44
N GLU A 518 37.82 47.38 -26.89
CA GLU A 518 38.82 46.32 -26.75
C GLU A 518 39.02 45.92 -25.28
N GLN A 519 39.08 46.89 -24.37
CA GLN A 519 39.23 46.63 -22.94
C GLN A 519 37.99 45.94 -22.35
N GLN A 520 36.76 46.36 -22.70
CA GLN A 520 35.55 45.63 -22.29
C GLN A 520 35.52 44.19 -22.83
N VAL A 521 35.98 43.97 -24.06
CA VAL A 521 36.10 42.61 -24.64
C VAL A 521 37.13 41.78 -23.89
N ALA A 522 38.27 42.35 -23.48
CA ALA A 522 39.27 41.68 -22.67
C ALA A 522 38.72 41.30 -21.27
N GLU A 523 37.98 42.20 -20.63
CA GLU A 523 37.38 41.99 -19.31
C GLU A 523 36.26 40.92 -19.35
N LYS A 524 35.38 40.94 -20.37
CA LYS A 524 34.37 39.88 -20.53
C LYS A 524 34.98 38.52 -20.87
N ASN A 525 36.07 38.48 -21.65
CA ASN A 525 36.84 37.25 -21.86
C ASN A 525 37.49 36.72 -20.57
N LYS A 526 37.94 37.59 -19.66
CA LYS A 526 38.44 37.21 -18.33
C LYS A 526 37.33 36.61 -17.46
N MET A 527 36.12 37.17 -17.50
CA MET A 527 34.95 36.63 -16.80
C MET A 527 34.49 35.27 -17.36
N ILE A 528 34.49 35.09 -18.68
CA ILE A 528 34.20 33.78 -19.32
C ILE A 528 35.18 32.70 -18.83
N LYS A 529 36.49 33.00 -18.75
CA LYS A 529 37.50 32.07 -18.22
C LYS A 529 37.25 31.72 -16.75
N GLN A 530 36.84 32.69 -15.92
CA GLN A 530 36.47 32.42 -14.52
C GLN A 530 35.23 31.52 -14.38
N LEU A 531 34.21 31.70 -15.24
CA LEU A 531 33.03 30.84 -15.26
C LEU A 531 33.36 29.42 -15.75
N GLN A 532 34.19 29.28 -16.78
CA GLN A 532 34.68 27.98 -17.27
C GLN A 532 35.51 27.25 -16.20
N GLN A 533 36.35 27.97 -15.44
CA GLN A 533 37.09 27.39 -14.33
C GLN A 533 36.16 26.93 -13.19
N ARG A 534 35.20 27.77 -12.76
CA ARG A 534 34.18 27.37 -11.77
C ARG A 534 33.42 26.11 -12.19
N MET A 535 33.02 26.00 -13.46
CA MET A 535 32.30 24.82 -13.96
C MET A 535 33.19 23.56 -14.00
N THR A 536 34.50 23.73 -14.23
CA THR A 536 35.50 22.64 -14.14
C THR A 536 35.74 22.20 -12.69
N GLU A 537 35.72 23.13 -11.74
CA GLU A 537 35.82 22.86 -10.31
C GLU A 537 34.55 22.15 -9.80
N LEU A 538 33.36 22.62 -10.19
CA LEU A 538 32.08 21.96 -9.90
C LEU A 538 32.06 20.50 -10.42
N LYS A 539 32.52 20.26 -11.66
CA LYS A 539 32.66 18.89 -12.19
C LYS A 539 33.61 18.03 -11.36
N LYS A 540 34.73 18.59 -10.86
CA LYS A 540 35.66 17.86 -9.99
C LYS A 540 35.09 17.55 -8.61
N THR A 541 34.24 18.42 -8.05
CA THR A 541 33.52 18.15 -6.81
C THR A 541 32.48 17.06 -7.01
N LEU A 542 31.59 17.22 -8.01
CA LEU A 542 30.52 16.25 -8.30
C LEU A 542 31.07 14.86 -8.68
N GLN A 543 32.21 14.79 -9.37
CA GLN A 543 32.91 13.53 -9.67
C GLN A 543 33.66 12.91 -8.48
N LYS A 544 33.86 13.66 -7.38
CA LYS A 544 34.34 13.12 -6.08
C LYS A 544 33.18 12.64 -5.20
N GLU A 545 32.09 13.41 -5.12
CA GLU A 545 30.86 13.01 -4.43
C GLU A 545 30.37 11.63 -4.90
N LEU A 546 30.40 11.38 -6.21
CA LEU A 546 30.01 10.11 -6.82
C LEU A 546 31.02 8.95 -6.63
N LYS A 547 32.07 9.08 -5.81
CA LYS A 547 33.10 8.04 -5.63
C LYS A 547 33.63 7.87 -4.20
N ILE A 548 33.50 6.62 -3.71
CA ILE A 548 34.08 6.04 -2.47
C ILE A 548 33.21 6.41 -1.24
N ARG A 549 32.50 5.48 -0.58
CA ARG A 549 32.99 4.32 0.22
C ARG A 549 31.88 3.26 0.48
N PRO A 550 32.21 2.04 0.99
CA PRO A 550 33.38 1.18 0.72
C PRO A 550 33.02 -0.33 0.56
N ASP A 551 34.02 -1.21 0.55
CA ASP A 551 33.96 -2.65 0.29
C ASP A 551 33.28 -3.54 1.36
N SER A 552 32.90 -4.76 0.93
CA SER A 552 32.94 -5.98 1.76
C SER A 552 33.25 -7.21 0.88
N GLU A 553 33.74 -8.30 1.48
CA GLU A 553 34.68 -9.28 0.89
C GLU A 553 34.07 -10.46 0.08
N VAL A 554 34.97 -11.28 -0.50
CA VAL A 554 34.88 -12.71 -0.92
C VAL A 554 35.06 -12.98 -2.46
N PRO A 555 35.84 -14.00 -2.90
CA PRO A 555 36.53 -13.96 -4.21
C PRO A 555 36.04 -14.97 -5.30
N GLU A 556 36.75 -14.94 -6.45
CA GLU A 556 36.53 -15.68 -7.70
C GLU A 556 36.31 -17.21 -7.59
N LEU A 557 35.55 -17.78 -8.55
CA LEU A 557 35.98 -19.02 -9.23
C LEU A 557 35.50 -19.11 -10.70
N ARG A 558 36.41 -19.60 -11.54
CA ARG A 558 36.39 -19.77 -13.01
C ARG A 558 35.30 -20.77 -13.49
N GLU A 559 34.84 -20.81 -14.75
CA GLU A 559 35.59 -21.11 -15.99
C GLU A 559 34.89 -20.59 -17.28
N LYS A 560 35.64 -20.02 -18.24
CA LYS A 560 35.99 -20.54 -19.61
C LYS A 560 34.83 -20.84 -20.60
N ALA A 561 34.98 -20.62 -21.92
CA ALA A 561 35.95 -19.83 -22.70
C ALA A 561 35.55 -19.77 -24.20
N ASN A 562 35.89 -18.65 -24.88
CA ASN A 562 35.99 -18.47 -26.35
C ASN A 562 34.66 -18.61 -27.15
N SER A 563 34.42 -17.97 -28.31
CA SER A 563 35.15 -16.97 -29.13
C SER A 563 34.11 -16.26 -30.05
N GLU A 564 34.36 -15.28 -30.92
CA GLU A 564 35.58 -14.63 -31.45
C GLU A 564 35.29 -13.12 -31.76
N VAL A 565 36.11 -12.43 -32.57
CA VAL A 565 35.86 -11.05 -33.07
C VAL A 565 36.31 -10.91 -34.54
N PRO A 566 35.68 -10.07 -35.37
CA PRO A 566 36.42 -8.89 -35.86
C PRO A 566 35.59 -7.58 -35.93
N ASN A 567 36.30 -6.45 -35.91
CA ASN A 567 35.73 -5.10 -35.78
C ASN A 567 35.06 -4.57 -37.07
N ALA A 568 34.03 -3.73 -36.88
CA ALA A 568 33.70 -2.63 -37.80
C ALA A 568 33.24 -1.41 -36.97
N SER A 569 33.71 -0.20 -37.31
CA SER A 569 33.57 0.99 -36.46
C SER A 569 32.84 2.15 -37.14
N VAL A 570 31.61 2.49 -36.72
CA VAL A 570 30.95 3.77 -37.04
C VAL A 570 30.14 4.30 -35.85
N THR A 571 30.66 5.38 -35.26
CA THR A 571 29.99 6.61 -34.82
C THR A 571 28.45 6.63 -34.56
N VAL A 572 28.10 6.65 -33.27
CA VAL A 572 27.05 7.51 -32.63
C VAL A 572 25.63 7.54 -33.25
N THR A 573 24.68 6.81 -32.65
CA THR A 573 23.46 7.37 -31.99
C THR A 573 22.66 6.27 -31.26
N ASN A 574 21.78 6.69 -30.34
CA ASN A 574 20.71 5.94 -29.67
C ASN A 574 21.08 4.81 -28.68
N ASN A 575 20.61 4.95 -27.44
CA ASN A 575 20.71 3.94 -26.38
C ASN A 575 19.43 3.07 -26.34
N SER A 576 19.30 2.10 -27.25
CA SER A 576 18.07 1.28 -27.40
C SER A 576 18.22 -0.21 -27.03
N ASP A 577 19.44 -0.72 -26.88
CA ASP A 577 19.73 -2.17 -26.85
C ASP A 577 19.34 -2.89 -25.54
N LEU A 578 18.65 -2.22 -24.61
CA LEU A 578 17.99 -2.85 -23.46
C LEU A 578 16.55 -3.32 -23.75
N ASN A 579 16.09 -3.17 -25.01
CA ASN A 579 14.79 -3.64 -25.46
C ASN A 579 14.86 -4.92 -26.31
N ASP A 580 15.90 -5.08 -27.14
CA ASP A 580 16.07 -6.21 -28.05
C ASP A 580 16.19 -7.56 -27.29
N SER A 581 16.95 -7.57 -26.19
CA SER A 581 17.01 -8.69 -25.22
C SER A 581 15.65 -9.05 -24.62
N ARG A 582 14.71 -8.11 -24.59
CA ARG A 582 13.36 -8.27 -24.03
C ARG A 582 12.41 -8.84 -25.09
N GLU A 583 12.58 -8.46 -26.35
CA GLU A 583 11.81 -8.93 -27.49
C GLU A 583 12.16 -10.39 -27.82
N ILE A 584 13.45 -10.75 -27.78
CA ILE A 584 13.93 -12.15 -27.82
C ILE A 584 13.29 -13.00 -26.70
N ASN A 585 13.21 -12.46 -25.49
CA ASN A 585 12.55 -13.14 -24.37
C ASN A 585 11.06 -13.39 -24.63
N PHE A 586 10.33 -12.48 -25.30
CA PHE A 586 8.91 -12.68 -25.60
C PHE A 586 8.67 -13.75 -26.67
N GLU A 587 9.49 -13.84 -27.72
CA GLU A 587 9.34 -14.90 -28.73
C GLU A 587 9.72 -16.29 -28.16
N TYR A 588 10.79 -16.36 -27.35
CA TYR A 588 11.13 -17.60 -26.65
C TYR A 588 10.08 -17.97 -25.59
N LEU A 589 9.56 -17.01 -24.81
CA LEU A 589 8.47 -17.24 -23.85
C LEU A 589 7.20 -17.74 -24.55
N LYS A 590 6.84 -17.20 -25.71
CA LYS A 590 5.72 -17.68 -26.55
C LYS A 590 5.92 -19.15 -26.92
N HIS A 591 7.13 -19.57 -27.29
CA HIS A 591 7.44 -20.98 -27.54
C HIS A 591 7.36 -21.83 -26.25
N VAL A 592 7.91 -21.34 -25.13
CA VAL A 592 7.90 -22.05 -23.83
C VAL A 592 6.46 -22.23 -23.32
N VAL A 593 5.59 -21.23 -23.44
CA VAL A 593 4.18 -21.30 -23.03
C VAL A 593 3.38 -22.23 -23.96
N LEU A 594 3.58 -22.16 -25.29
CA LEU A 594 2.97 -23.11 -26.23
C LEU A 594 3.42 -24.54 -25.94
N LYS A 595 4.71 -24.75 -25.62
CA LYS A 595 5.24 -26.06 -25.26
C LYS A 595 4.69 -26.53 -23.92
N PHE A 596 4.63 -25.68 -22.90
CA PHE A 596 4.05 -26.01 -21.58
C PHE A 596 2.60 -26.48 -21.70
N MET A 597 1.78 -25.78 -22.49
CA MET A 597 0.39 -26.16 -22.79
C MET A 597 0.24 -27.42 -23.65
N SER A 598 1.33 -27.97 -24.20
CA SER A 598 1.33 -29.10 -25.15
C SER A 598 2.24 -30.28 -24.74
N CYS A 599 2.91 -30.20 -23.59
CA CYS A 599 3.93 -31.15 -23.15
C CYS A 599 3.36 -32.26 -22.26
N ARG A 600 4.20 -33.25 -21.93
CA ARG A 600 3.87 -34.31 -20.97
C ARG A 600 4.19 -33.86 -19.54
N GLU A 601 3.52 -34.47 -18.57
CA GLU A 601 3.53 -34.12 -17.15
C GLU A 601 4.95 -33.94 -16.55
N SER A 602 5.91 -34.78 -16.94
CA SER A 602 7.32 -34.70 -16.49
C SER A 602 8.13 -33.54 -17.11
N GLU A 603 7.72 -33.00 -18.26
CA GLU A 603 8.34 -31.84 -18.89
C GLU A 603 7.81 -30.52 -18.32
N ALA A 604 6.57 -30.51 -17.81
CA ALA A 604 5.89 -29.32 -17.31
C ALA A 604 6.65 -28.66 -16.14
N PHE A 605 7.19 -29.42 -15.18
CA PHE A 605 8.01 -28.87 -14.08
C PHE A 605 9.31 -28.20 -14.57
N HIS A 606 9.96 -28.77 -15.58
CA HIS A 606 11.16 -28.19 -16.18
C HIS A 606 10.84 -26.89 -16.93
N LEU A 607 9.65 -26.81 -17.56
CA LEU A 607 9.17 -25.62 -18.24
C LEU A 607 8.69 -24.54 -17.26
N ILE A 608 8.10 -24.88 -16.11
CA ILE A 608 7.82 -23.90 -15.03
C ILE A 608 9.11 -23.15 -14.65
N LYS A 609 10.20 -23.88 -14.36
CA LYS A 609 11.49 -23.27 -14.02
C LYS A 609 12.06 -22.39 -15.15
N ALA A 610 11.81 -22.75 -16.42
CA ALA A 610 12.18 -21.91 -17.56
C ALA A 610 11.35 -20.62 -17.62
N VAL A 611 10.03 -20.70 -17.36
CA VAL A 611 9.15 -19.51 -17.28
C VAL A 611 9.56 -18.61 -16.12
N SER A 612 9.89 -19.15 -14.94
CA SER A 612 10.36 -18.37 -13.79
C SER A 612 11.56 -17.49 -14.12
N VAL A 613 12.55 -18.04 -14.82
CA VAL A 613 13.77 -17.32 -15.23
C VAL A 613 13.50 -16.29 -16.32
N LEU A 614 12.54 -16.54 -17.22
CA LEU A 614 12.18 -15.59 -18.29
C LEU A 614 11.33 -14.41 -17.81
N LEU A 615 10.46 -14.65 -16.81
CA LEU A 615 9.54 -13.65 -16.27
C LEU A 615 10.01 -13.05 -14.93
N ASN A 616 11.12 -13.52 -14.37
CA ASN A 616 11.65 -13.15 -13.05
C ASN A 616 10.64 -13.39 -11.91
N PHE A 617 9.99 -14.56 -11.92
CA PHE A 617 9.09 -14.97 -10.83
C PHE A 617 9.84 -15.09 -9.50
N SER A 618 9.15 -14.76 -8.42
CA SER A 618 9.62 -15.05 -7.06
C SER A 618 9.61 -16.58 -6.80
N GLN A 619 10.29 -17.01 -5.74
CA GLN A 619 10.32 -18.43 -5.39
C GLN A 619 8.93 -18.94 -4.96
N GLU A 620 8.11 -18.06 -4.39
CA GLU A 620 6.72 -18.28 -4.01
C GLU A 620 5.81 -18.40 -5.25
N GLU A 621 5.99 -17.55 -6.25
CA GLU A 621 5.26 -17.62 -7.53
C GLU A 621 5.59 -18.90 -8.31
N GLU A 622 6.87 -19.29 -8.37
CA GLU A 622 7.28 -20.57 -8.95
C GLU A 622 6.65 -21.76 -8.19
N ASN A 623 6.64 -21.72 -6.85
CA ASN A 623 6.09 -22.81 -6.04
C ASN A 623 4.55 -22.87 -6.15
N MET A 624 3.85 -21.73 -6.22
CA MET A 624 2.40 -21.69 -6.45
C MET A 624 2.01 -22.37 -7.77
N LEU A 625 2.84 -22.23 -8.81
CA LEU A 625 2.63 -22.92 -10.09
C LEU A 625 2.91 -24.42 -10.02
N LYS A 626 3.90 -24.87 -9.24
CA LYS A 626 4.14 -26.30 -8.95
C LYS A 626 2.98 -26.90 -8.17
N GLU A 627 2.57 -26.30 -7.04
CA GLU A 627 1.42 -26.74 -6.24
C GLU A 627 0.13 -26.79 -7.06
N THR A 628 -0.08 -25.81 -7.97
CA THR A 628 -1.25 -25.79 -8.87
C THR A 628 -1.19 -26.88 -9.93
N LEU A 629 0.01 -27.25 -10.39
CA LEU A 629 0.21 -28.37 -11.31
C LEU A 629 0.00 -29.71 -10.59
N GLU A 630 0.61 -29.89 -9.41
CA GLU A 630 0.48 -31.09 -8.57
C GLU A 630 -0.98 -31.34 -8.15
N TYR A 631 -1.72 -30.29 -7.76
CA TYR A 631 -3.15 -30.37 -7.53
C TYR A 631 -3.92 -30.85 -8.77
N LYS A 632 -3.60 -30.33 -9.97
CA LYS A 632 -4.27 -30.77 -11.21
C LYS A 632 -3.92 -32.19 -11.63
N MET A 633 -2.78 -32.72 -11.21
CA MET A 633 -2.37 -34.11 -11.47
C MET A 633 -2.78 -35.09 -10.35
N SER A 634 -3.31 -34.59 -9.22
CA SER A 634 -3.71 -35.41 -8.07
C SER A 634 -5.22 -35.54 -7.96
N TRP A 635 -5.73 -36.77 -8.04
CA TRP A 635 -7.16 -37.08 -7.85
C TRP A 635 -7.69 -36.64 -6.47
N PHE A 636 -6.82 -36.60 -5.46
CA PHE A 636 -7.17 -36.33 -4.05
C PHE A 636 -6.55 -35.02 -3.52
N GLY A 637 -5.97 -34.18 -4.38
CA GLY A 637 -5.37 -32.92 -3.98
C GLY A 637 -6.41 -31.89 -3.52
N SER A 638 -6.06 -31.08 -2.52
CA SER A 638 -6.78 -29.83 -2.23
C SER A 638 -6.29 -28.73 -3.16
N LYS A 639 -7.19 -27.87 -3.66
CA LYS A 639 -6.79 -26.72 -4.48
C LYS A 639 -5.91 -25.77 -3.65
N PRO A 640 -4.69 -25.41 -4.09
CA PRO A 640 -3.82 -24.51 -3.33
C PRO A 640 -4.46 -23.13 -3.16
N SER A 641 -4.20 -22.51 -2.01
CA SER A 641 -4.70 -21.17 -1.69
C SER A 641 -3.83 -20.10 -2.36
N PRO A 642 -4.42 -19.07 -3.00
CA PRO A 642 -3.66 -17.99 -3.62
C PRO A 642 -3.02 -17.09 -2.55
N LYS A 643 -1.82 -17.46 -2.10
CA LYS A 643 -0.99 -16.64 -1.22
C LYS A 643 -0.19 -15.64 -2.06
N GLY A 644 -0.61 -14.38 -2.06
CA GLY A 644 0.09 -13.30 -2.78
C GLY A 644 -0.79 -12.56 -3.79
N SER A 645 -0.36 -11.34 -4.12
CA SER A 645 -1.18 -10.36 -4.84
C SER A 645 -1.16 -10.56 -6.37
N ILE A 646 -1.96 -11.50 -6.88
CA ILE A 646 -2.37 -11.45 -8.30
C ILE A 646 -3.41 -10.33 -8.46
N ARG A 647 -2.93 -9.08 -8.47
CA ARG A 647 -3.75 -7.90 -8.78
C ARG A 647 -4.19 -8.01 -10.24
N PRO A 648 -5.50 -8.04 -10.56
CA PRO A 648 -5.94 -8.22 -11.94
C PRO A 648 -5.58 -6.99 -12.79
N SER A 649 -4.64 -7.18 -13.74
CA SER A 649 -4.17 -6.14 -14.65
C SER A 649 -5.24 -5.74 -15.68
N ILE A 650 -6.06 -4.76 -15.30
CA ILE A 650 -6.77 -3.78 -16.14
C ILE A 650 -7.13 -4.25 -17.57
N SER A 651 -8.22 -5.01 -17.72
CA SER A 651 -8.95 -5.07 -19.01
C SER A 651 -10.43 -5.43 -18.81
N SER A 652 -11.30 -4.41 -18.87
CA SER A 652 -12.77 -4.40 -19.00
C SER A 652 -13.64 -5.42 -18.22
N PRO A 653 -14.70 -4.97 -17.51
CA PRO A 653 -15.71 -5.89 -16.98
C PRO A 653 -16.46 -6.59 -18.13
N ARG A 654 -16.76 -7.89 -17.97
CA ARG A 654 -17.58 -8.63 -18.95
C ARG A 654 -19.00 -8.07 -18.98
N THR A 655 -19.45 -7.65 -20.16
CA THR A 655 -20.86 -7.45 -20.47
C THR A 655 -21.62 -8.78 -20.42
N LEU A 656 -22.75 -8.79 -19.72
CA LEU A 656 -23.68 -9.92 -19.60
C LEU A 656 -24.78 -9.79 -20.66
N TRP A 657 -24.71 -10.58 -21.72
CA TRP A 657 -25.69 -10.66 -22.81
C TRP A 657 -25.60 -12.04 -23.50
N PRO A 658 -26.73 -12.66 -23.88
CA PRO A 658 -27.97 -12.85 -23.11
C PRO A 658 -28.04 -14.26 -22.50
#